data_AF-A0A259HGE5-F1
#
_entry.id   AF-A0A259HGE5-F1
#
_cell.length_a   1.000
_cell.length_b   1.000
_cell.length_c   1.000
_cell.angle_alpha   90.00
_cell.angle_beta   90.00
_cell.angle_gamma   90.00
#
_symmetry.space_group_name_H-M   'P 1'
#
loop_
_entity.id
_entity.type
_entity.pdbx_description
1 polymer ?
#
loop_
_entity_poly.entity_id
_entity_poly.type
_entity_poly.pdbx_seq_one_letter_code
_entity_poly.pdbx_strand_id
1 'polypeptide(L)'
;MLTYAFYFLQVVVCSGLMMGYYWLVLRNKRFHQYNRFYLLGVLGSAWLIPLIKIQWNKPVASESPAMNLLNIVADNNAALEANIQQSGFQFGWENVLLGLYLMVGLFILGTLLFGLFRVYKLLQQYPCKSVGEVYLILTQVKGAPFSFFQYVFWHESIDLKTDAGKQMLEHELTHVKEKHSLDKILIQLVLVIGWFNPFFWLLKKEMEMIHEFIADKKAVQNGDTASLAQMLLTAAYPQQYYAFTNTFFFSPIKRRLKMITNNKNPRFTYVRRLIVLPLLAVVVILFAFRSKQLDANQPLSVGTIMETVADKIQGKVQVQDIQLETMLPLENVYTIVVDAGHGGEDKGSISADGKITEAAITLALAKAVKEANHNKNIRIVLTRESDLFQSVQVKANFANEQKADLFVSLHANSAAPVLHENGKKEPNPYKGVEIYIANKEKAVDYVSNAAFANSLGNAIKAVNPELIGIKSRTQGIWVLQAVKCPSALVEAGFMTSADDLKMMQDPNYQKRFANSILTGVVNYLAAKENQVTVAEFKAIKDTTVPNVQVLNLTKTAPVENPLVVVDGKIQSNDESWKKINPNSIATIDVLKGESAKALYGDAGKNGVIVIKTKITEITVTGTDGKKMNIKADQSLNGKIDSKVVYFIDGVKTDSLTMTKMDPQSIASVNVWKGEKALTKFGDEGQYGVIDIKTKSGAQKTMQEVEVIGYQTKKDGSGNLGGSGVVFQVTETPAMFPGGVSSWNKYLARNLSNDFLIKQNAAPGTYKVVVNFIVDIEGNVSQVNAVNNPGYGSKEEAERLIKKGPKWKPAIQNGKIISSEVNQSITFSVPESAK
;
A
#
# COMPACT_ATOMS: atom_id res chain seq x y z
N MET A 1 11.13 5.01 12.86
CA MET A 1 11.66 3.63 13.08
C MET A 1 11.62 2.74 11.82
N LEU A 2 10.76 3.01 10.83
CA LEU A 2 10.63 2.18 9.61
C LEU A 2 11.97 1.98 8.86
N THR A 3 12.83 3.00 8.82
CA THR A 3 14.16 2.94 8.19
C THR A 3 15.09 1.93 8.85
N TYR A 4 15.15 1.97 10.19
CA TYR A 4 16.00 1.05 10.95
C TYR A 4 15.45 -0.38 10.92
N ALA A 5 14.13 -0.54 11.02
CA ALA A 5 13.48 -1.85 10.92
C ALA A 5 13.67 -2.48 9.54
N PHE A 6 13.55 -1.70 8.48
CA PHE A 6 13.79 -2.15 7.11
C PHE A 6 15.25 -2.56 6.90
N TYR A 7 16.20 -1.74 7.36
CA TYR A 7 17.61 -2.09 7.32
C TYR A 7 17.93 -3.37 8.11
N PHE A 8 17.38 -3.51 9.32
CA PHE A 8 17.52 -4.73 10.12
C PHE A 8 16.94 -5.97 9.45
N LEU A 9 15.82 -5.84 8.73
CA LEU A 9 15.29 -6.91 7.91
C LEU A 9 16.26 -7.30 6.78
N GLN A 10 16.86 -6.33 6.09
CA GLN A 10 17.89 -6.62 5.07
C GLN A 10 19.09 -7.36 5.66
N VAL A 11 19.55 -6.98 6.87
CA VAL A 11 20.62 -7.68 7.59
C VAL A 11 20.23 -9.13 7.92
N VAL A 12 18.99 -9.37 8.35
CA VAL A 12 18.47 -10.73 8.63
C VAL A 12 18.42 -11.58 7.36
N VAL A 13 17.89 -11.04 6.25
CA VAL A 13 17.82 -11.79 4.99
C VAL A 13 19.21 -12.05 4.42
N CYS A 14 20.10 -11.06 4.43
CA CYS A 14 21.48 -11.18 3.97
C CYS A 14 22.24 -12.26 4.75
N SER A 15 22.23 -12.18 6.09
CA SER A 15 22.84 -13.20 6.95
C SER A 15 22.17 -14.57 6.79
N GLY A 16 20.86 -14.64 6.56
CA GLY A 16 20.13 -15.87 6.31
C GLY A 16 20.55 -16.60 5.03
N LEU A 17 20.66 -15.87 3.91
CA LEU A 17 21.13 -16.43 2.63
C LEU A 17 22.55 -16.98 2.74
N MET A 18 23.45 -16.19 3.31
CA MET A 18 24.85 -16.59 3.52
C MET A 18 24.96 -17.76 4.50
N MET A 19 24.14 -17.78 5.55
CA MET A 19 24.13 -18.89 6.50
C MET A 19 23.54 -20.17 5.89
N GLY A 20 22.54 -20.03 5.01
CA GLY A 20 21.98 -21.12 4.22
C GLY A 20 23.04 -21.80 3.36
N TYR A 21 23.87 -21.03 2.67
CA TYR A 21 25.01 -21.57 1.93
C TYR A 21 25.99 -22.33 2.81
N TYR A 22 26.36 -21.76 3.96
CA TYR A 22 27.21 -22.47 4.91
C TYR A 22 26.58 -23.80 5.31
N TRP A 23 25.29 -23.80 5.64
CA TRP A 23 24.60 -24.98 6.13
C TRP A 23 24.51 -26.11 5.09
N LEU A 24 24.24 -25.76 3.83
CA LEU A 24 24.07 -26.71 2.73
C LEU A 24 25.39 -27.21 2.15
N VAL A 25 26.39 -26.32 2.04
CA VAL A 25 27.60 -26.58 1.23
C VAL A 25 28.84 -26.81 2.10
N LEU A 26 28.98 -26.02 3.17
CA LEU A 26 30.21 -25.91 3.97
C LEU A 26 30.19 -26.67 5.29
N ARG A 27 29.01 -26.83 5.89
CA ARG A 27 28.84 -27.42 7.22
C ARG A 27 29.30 -28.87 7.23
N ASN A 28 29.96 -29.25 8.33
CA ASN A 28 30.49 -30.61 8.55
C ASN A 28 31.49 -31.08 7.49
N LYS A 29 32.23 -30.14 6.88
CA LYS A 29 33.34 -30.43 5.98
C LYS A 29 34.67 -30.06 6.63
N ARG A 30 35.75 -30.73 6.23
CA ARG A 30 37.08 -30.63 6.87
C ARG A 30 37.83 -29.32 6.62
N PHE A 31 37.24 -28.37 5.90
CA PHE A 31 37.86 -27.07 5.62
C PHE A 31 37.56 -26.05 6.74
N HIS A 32 37.86 -26.43 7.98
CA HIS A 32 37.51 -25.66 9.18
C HIS A 32 38.08 -24.23 9.17
N GLN A 33 39.32 -24.05 8.71
CA GLN A 33 39.92 -22.71 8.58
C GLN A 33 39.18 -21.83 7.57
N TYR A 34 38.78 -22.40 6.43
CA TYR A 34 37.98 -21.68 5.44
C TYR A 34 36.57 -21.38 5.98
N ASN A 35 35.97 -22.30 6.73
CA ASN A 35 34.68 -22.06 7.37
C ASN A 35 34.73 -20.95 8.42
N ARG A 36 35.80 -20.90 9.20
CA ARG A 36 36.07 -19.79 10.14
C ARG A 36 36.14 -18.46 9.39
N PHE A 37 36.99 -18.38 8.36
CA PHE A 37 37.11 -17.19 7.52
C PHE A 37 35.77 -16.78 6.90
N TYR A 38 35.03 -17.74 6.34
CA TYR A 38 33.72 -17.51 5.76
C TYR A 38 32.73 -16.93 6.77
N LEU A 39 32.58 -17.54 7.95
CA LEU A 39 31.64 -17.07 8.97
C LEU A 39 32.05 -15.70 9.54
N LEU A 40 33.35 -15.41 9.68
CA LEU A 40 33.82 -14.06 10.01
C LEU A 40 33.45 -13.06 8.91
N GLY A 41 33.57 -13.46 7.64
CA GLY A 41 33.10 -12.69 6.49
C GLY A 41 31.60 -12.40 6.56
N VAL A 42 30.77 -13.38 6.93
CA VAL A 42 29.31 -13.21 7.11
C VAL A 42 29.00 -12.17 8.18
N LEU A 43 29.70 -12.19 9.32
CA LEU A 43 29.49 -11.22 10.40
C LEU A 43 29.64 -9.77 9.93
N GLY A 44 30.66 -9.47 9.11
CA GLY A 44 30.87 -8.11 8.59
C GLY A 44 29.98 -7.79 7.39
N SER A 45 29.97 -8.67 6.38
CA SER A 45 29.27 -8.43 5.12
C SER A 45 27.74 -8.34 5.27
N ALA A 46 27.15 -9.03 6.25
CA ALA A 46 25.71 -8.93 6.52
C ALA A 46 25.27 -7.51 6.91
N TRP A 47 26.14 -6.76 7.58
CA TRP A 47 25.91 -5.35 7.92
C TRP A 47 26.39 -4.41 6.81
N LEU A 48 27.55 -4.68 6.21
CA LEU A 48 28.14 -3.79 5.22
C LEU A 48 27.38 -3.78 3.89
N ILE A 49 26.94 -4.93 3.39
CA ILE A 49 26.33 -5.01 2.05
C ILE A 49 25.04 -4.16 1.94
N PRO A 50 24.08 -4.23 2.88
CA PRO A 50 22.88 -3.38 2.80
C PRO A 50 23.16 -1.88 2.94
N LEU A 51 24.33 -1.48 3.45
CA LEU A 51 24.74 -0.06 3.52
C LEU A 51 25.35 0.46 2.21
N ILE A 52 25.86 -0.42 1.36
CA ILE A 52 26.47 -0.03 0.09
C ILE A 52 25.35 0.40 -0.85
N LYS A 53 25.44 1.62 -1.39
CA LYS A 53 24.47 2.15 -2.36
C LYS A 53 25.17 2.44 -3.69
N ILE A 54 25.07 1.50 -4.62
CA ILE A 54 25.63 1.63 -5.96
C ILE A 54 24.57 2.22 -6.88
N GLN A 55 24.86 3.38 -7.45
CA GLN A 55 23.98 4.00 -8.43
C GLN A 55 24.05 3.25 -9.75
N TRP A 56 22.91 2.70 -10.15
CA TRP A 56 22.73 1.97 -11.39
C TRP A 56 22.17 2.88 -12.48
N ASN A 57 22.99 3.16 -13.48
CA ASN A 57 22.58 3.87 -14.68
C ASN A 57 21.96 2.84 -15.63
N LYS A 58 20.64 2.88 -15.80
CA LYS A 58 19.92 1.94 -16.67
C LYS A 58 20.41 2.09 -18.11
N PRO A 59 20.95 1.05 -18.75
CA PRO A 59 21.24 1.11 -20.18
C PRO A 59 19.95 1.15 -20.97
N VAL A 60 19.90 2.06 -21.94
CA VAL A 60 18.80 2.22 -22.89
C VAL A 60 18.88 1.01 -23.84
N ALA A 61 17.94 0.07 -23.71
CA ALA A 61 17.83 -1.17 -24.49
C ALA A 61 18.94 -2.23 -24.27
N SER A 62 18.75 -3.08 -23.25
CA SER A 62 19.48 -4.35 -23.13
C SER A 62 18.50 -5.51 -23.08
N GLU A 63 18.53 -6.39 -24.08
CA GLU A 63 17.71 -7.62 -24.15
C GLU A 63 18.18 -8.73 -23.19
N SER A 64 19.28 -8.52 -22.45
CA SER A 64 19.79 -9.52 -21.51
C SER A 64 18.85 -9.73 -20.31
N PRO A 65 18.38 -10.97 -20.04
CA PRO A 65 17.58 -11.28 -18.85
C PRO A 65 18.25 -10.88 -17.53
N ALA A 66 19.59 -10.90 -17.49
CA ALA A 66 20.36 -10.49 -16.32
C ALA A 66 20.24 -8.98 -16.03
N MET A 67 20.17 -8.16 -17.09
CA MET A 67 20.04 -6.71 -16.97
C MET A 67 18.62 -6.29 -16.58
N ASN A 68 17.61 -7.02 -17.04
CA ASN A 68 16.23 -6.86 -16.58
C ASN A 68 16.09 -7.18 -15.08
N LEU A 69 16.68 -8.29 -14.62
CA LEU A 69 16.70 -8.62 -13.19
C LEU A 69 17.37 -7.51 -12.36
N LEU A 70 18.50 -6.99 -12.83
CA LEU A 70 19.24 -5.93 -12.14
C LEU A 70 18.45 -4.62 -12.08
N ASN A 71 17.74 -4.25 -13.16
CA ASN A 71 16.85 -3.09 -13.19
C ASN A 71 15.70 -3.22 -12.19
N ILE A 72 15.02 -4.37 -12.16
CA ILE A 72 13.91 -4.66 -11.22
C ILE A 72 14.40 -4.52 -9.76
N VAL A 73 15.56 -5.10 -9.46
CA VAL A 73 16.13 -5.04 -8.11
C VAL A 73 16.52 -3.61 -7.73
N ALA A 74 17.18 -2.87 -8.63
CA ALA A 74 17.59 -1.49 -8.40
C ALA A 74 16.41 -0.53 -8.20
N ASP A 75 15.30 -0.74 -8.92
CA ASP A 75 14.07 0.07 -8.81
C ASP A 75 13.30 -0.21 -7.52
N ASN A 76 13.09 -1.49 -7.18
CA ASN A 76 12.41 -1.87 -5.94
C ASN A 76 13.13 -1.31 -4.72
N ASN A 77 14.45 -1.40 -4.74
CA ASN A 77 15.27 -0.89 -3.67
C ASN A 77 15.23 0.65 -3.54
N ALA A 78 15.22 1.37 -4.66
CA ALA A 78 15.09 2.84 -4.67
C ALA A 78 13.69 3.29 -4.20
N ALA A 79 12.63 2.59 -4.64
CA ALA A 79 11.26 2.86 -4.20
C ALA A 79 11.10 2.64 -2.69
N LEU A 80 11.65 1.54 -2.17
CA LEU A 80 11.51 1.18 -0.75
C LEU A 80 12.23 2.18 0.18
N GLU A 81 13.38 2.72 -0.23
CA GLU A 81 14.05 3.79 0.53
C GLU A 81 13.30 5.13 0.47
N ALA A 82 12.76 5.49 -0.69
CA ALA A 82 11.98 6.73 -0.87
C ALA A 82 10.73 6.78 0.03
N ASN A 83 10.06 5.65 0.21
CA ASN A 83 8.87 5.50 1.06
C ASN A 83 9.13 5.71 2.56
N ILE A 84 10.38 5.62 2.98
CA ILE A 84 10.78 5.57 4.39
C ILE A 84 11.25 6.96 4.89
N GLN A 85 11.56 7.90 3.99
CA GLN A 85 12.12 9.22 4.35
C GLN A 85 11.07 10.26 4.81
N GLN A 86 9.77 9.97 4.73
CA GLN A 86 8.71 10.88 5.17
C GLN A 86 8.27 10.57 6.62
N SER A 87 9.05 10.97 7.62
CA SER A 87 8.56 11.07 9.00
C SER A 87 9.40 12.07 9.80
N GLY A 88 8.85 13.25 10.06
CA GLY A 88 9.40 14.18 11.05
C GLY A 88 9.27 13.62 12.47
N PHE A 89 10.10 14.12 13.39
CA PHE A 89 10.08 13.69 14.79
C PHE A 89 8.74 14.00 15.46
N GLN A 90 8.01 12.95 15.85
CA GLN A 90 6.87 13.01 16.76
C GLN A 90 7.03 11.96 17.85
N PHE A 91 6.62 12.29 19.09
CA PHE A 91 6.70 11.35 20.20
C PHE A 91 5.60 10.30 20.06
N GLY A 92 5.98 9.03 19.88
CA GLY A 92 5.06 7.89 19.74
C GLY A 92 5.67 6.58 20.25
N TRP A 93 4.91 5.48 20.17
CA TRP A 93 5.30 4.13 20.57
C TRP A 93 6.63 3.64 19.96
N GLU A 94 7.08 4.27 18.88
CA GLU A 94 8.40 4.07 18.27
C GLU A 94 9.57 4.29 19.23
N ASN A 95 9.50 5.30 20.10
CA ASN A 95 10.56 5.60 21.07
C ASN A 95 10.63 4.55 22.18
N VAL A 96 9.48 3.98 22.54
CA VAL A 96 9.38 2.88 23.53
C VAL A 96 10.03 1.61 22.95
N LEU A 97 9.76 1.29 21.68
CA LEU A 97 10.38 0.15 21.00
C LEU A 97 11.90 0.30 20.85
N LEU A 98 12.37 1.51 20.52
CA LEU A 98 13.81 1.79 20.47
C LEU A 98 14.44 1.65 21.87
N GLY A 99 13.77 2.16 22.91
CA GLY A 99 14.20 2.01 24.30
C GLY A 99 14.31 0.54 24.73
N LEU A 100 13.30 -0.27 24.41
CA LEU A 100 13.32 -1.71 24.67
C LEU A 100 14.47 -2.41 23.93
N TYR A 101 14.68 -2.06 22.66
CA TYR A 101 15.76 -2.60 21.85
C TYR A 101 17.14 -2.30 22.46
N LEU A 102 17.37 -1.06 22.89
CA LEU A 102 18.62 -0.66 23.55
C LEU A 102 18.79 -1.34 24.91
N MET A 103 17.71 -1.54 25.66
CA MET A 103 17.75 -2.24 26.95
C MET A 103 18.24 -3.68 26.82
N VAL A 104 17.74 -4.43 25.82
CA VAL A 104 18.20 -5.81 25.56
C VAL A 104 19.67 -5.83 25.12
N GLY A 105 20.07 -4.88 24.27
CA GLY A 105 21.47 -4.72 23.87
C GLY A 105 22.40 -4.43 25.06
N LEU A 106 21.99 -3.51 25.94
CA LEU A 106 22.72 -3.18 27.17
C LEU A 106 22.81 -4.36 28.14
N PHE A 107 21.74 -5.16 28.25
CA PHE A 107 21.77 -6.39 29.04
C PHE A 107 22.81 -7.37 28.51
N ILE A 108 22.82 -7.64 27.21
CA ILE A 108 23.80 -8.53 26.57
C ILE A 108 25.23 -7.97 26.74
N LEU A 109 25.42 -6.66 26.56
CA LEU A 109 26.70 -6.00 26.82
C LEU A 109 27.15 -6.17 28.27
N GLY A 110 26.24 -6.02 29.23
CA GLY A 110 26.48 -6.27 30.64
C GLY A 110 26.96 -7.70 30.91
N THR A 111 26.36 -8.71 30.26
CA THR A 111 26.82 -10.10 30.39
C THR A 111 28.24 -10.32 29.85
N LEU A 112 28.60 -9.65 28.75
CA LEU A 112 29.96 -9.69 28.20
C LEU A 112 30.96 -9.05 29.16
N LEU A 113 30.67 -7.84 29.66
CA LEU A 113 31.53 -7.11 30.59
C LEU A 113 31.71 -7.88 31.90
N PHE A 114 30.64 -8.49 32.42
CA PHE A 114 30.72 -9.34 33.61
C PHE A 114 31.61 -10.57 33.39
N GLY A 115 31.52 -11.21 32.21
CA GLY A 115 32.40 -12.31 31.82
C GLY A 115 33.88 -11.89 31.77
N LEU A 116 34.17 -10.74 31.17
CA LEU A 116 35.54 -10.18 31.12
C LEU A 116 36.06 -9.83 32.51
N PHE A 117 35.22 -9.21 33.35
CA PHE A 117 35.57 -8.92 34.74
C PHE A 117 35.87 -10.18 35.55
N ARG A 118 35.09 -11.26 35.35
CA ARG A 118 35.34 -12.54 35.99
C ARG A 118 36.71 -13.11 35.60
N VAL A 119 37.08 -13.06 34.32
CA VAL A 119 38.40 -13.50 33.85
C VAL A 119 39.51 -12.61 34.43
N TYR A 120 39.31 -11.28 34.45
CA TYR A 120 40.24 -10.35 35.10
C TYR A 120 40.45 -10.67 36.59
N LYS A 121 39.38 -10.98 37.33
CA LYS A 121 39.48 -11.39 38.73
C LYS A 121 40.29 -12.69 38.89
N LEU A 122 40.12 -13.66 37.99
CA LEU A 122 40.91 -14.89 38.01
C LEU A 122 42.40 -14.63 37.73
N LEU A 123 42.73 -13.70 36.83
CA LEU A 123 44.10 -13.27 36.55
C LEU A 123 44.79 -12.67 37.78
N GLN A 124 44.04 -11.98 38.64
CA GLN A 124 44.55 -11.39 39.88
C GLN A 124 44.66 -12.41 41.04
N GLN A 125 43.87 -13.50 40.99
CA GLN A 125 43.74 -14.44 42.11
C GLN A 125 44.77 -15.58 42.08
N TYR A 126 45.19 -16.03 40.91
CA TYR A 126 46.01 -17.23 40.75
C TYR A 126 47.42 -16.92 40.22
N PRO A 127 48.44 -17.70 40.64
CA PRO A 127 49.81 -17.49 40.19
C PRO A 127 49.95 -17.75 38.69
N CYS A 128 50.68 -16.87 38.01
CA CYS A 128 50.92 -16.92 36.58
C CYS A 128 52.38 -17.30 36.29
N LYS A 129 52.59 -18.28 35.41
CA LYS A 129 53.92 -18.68 34.92
C LYS A 129 54.00 -18.46 33.41
N SER A 130 55.02 -17.76 32.95
CA SER A 130 55.31 -17.65 31.52
C SER A 130 55.94 -18.95 31.02
N VAL A 131 55.38 -19.53 29.96
CA VAL A 131 55.85 -20.76 29.32
C VAL A 131 55.87 -20.53 27.82
N GLY A 132 57.03 -20.15 27.28
CA GLY A 132 57.16 -19.76 25.88
C GLY A 132 56.36 -18.51 25.55
N GLU A 133 55.50 -18.57 24.53
CA GLU A 133 54.65 -17.44 24.09
C GLU A 133 53.31 -17.33 24.84
N VAL A 134 53.09 -18.16 25.87
CA VAL A 134 51.83 -18.20 26.63
C VAL A 134 52.03 -18.07 28.14
N TYR A 135 50.96 -17.71 28.83
CA TYR A 135 50.91 -17.59 30.29
C TYR A 135 50.04 -18.70 30.88
N LEU A 136 50.65 -19.60 31.65
CA LEU A 136 49.98 -20.71 32.31
C LEU A 136 49.56 -20.29 33.72
N ILE A 137 48.26 -20.38 34.01
CA ILE A 137 47.65 -20.05 35.29
C ILE A 137 47.17 -21.35 35.93
N LEU A 138 47.83 -21.78 37.00
CA LEU A 138 47.44 -22.97 37.75
C LEU A 138 46.27 -22.62 38.66
N THR A 139 45.16 -23.36 38.53
CA THR A 139 43.91 -23.03 39.20
C THR A 139 43.13 -24.28 39.61
N GLN A 140 42.21 -24.12 40.55
CA GLN A 140 41.26 -25.16 40.98
C GLN A 140 39.81 -24.79 40.57
N VAL A 141 39.65 -23.86 39.62
CA VAL A 141 38.35 -23.41 39.15
C VAL A 141 37.66 -24.52 38.35
N LYS A 142 36.40 -24.79 38.71
CA LYS A 142 35.53 -25.70 37.96
C LYS A 142 35.38 -25.23 36.50
N GLY A 143 35.64 -26.12 35.56
CA GLY A 143 35.58 -25.85 34.11
C GLY A 143 36.94 -25.56 33.46
N ALA A 144 38.05 -25.59 34.19
CA ALA A 144 39.39 -25.70 33.62
C ALA A 144 39.67 -27.14 33.12
N PRO A 145 40.45 -27.32 32.03
CA PRO A 145 41.26 -26.32 31.38
C PRO A 145 40.48 -25.46 30.37
N PHE A 146 40.84 -24.19 30.25
CA PHE A 146 40.34 -23.28 29.20
C PHE A 146 41.36 -22.18 28.90
N SER A 147 41.21 -21.53 27.75
CA SER A 147 42.12 -20.49 27.29
C SER A 147 41.41 -19.18 26.96
N PHE A 148 42.09 -18.06 27.22
CA PHE A 148 41.62 -16.71 26.91
C PHE A 148 42.79 -15.81 26.51
N PHE A 149 42.78 -15.29 25.28
CA PHE A 149 43.92 -14.60 24.65
C PHE A 149 45.20 -15.42 24.76
N GLN A 150 46.19 -14.93 25.50
CA GLN A 150 47.51 -15.55 25.73
C GLN A 150 47.56 -16.35 27.04
N TYR A 151 46.45 -16.44 27.77
CA TYR A 151 46.36 -17.09 29.07
C TYR A 151 45.70 -18.47 28.95
N VAL A 152 46.34 -19.48 29.54
CA VAL A 152 45.82 -20.85 29.65
C VAL A 152 45.57 -21.12 31.13
N PHE A 153 44.30 -21.29 31.49
CA PHE A 153 43.87 -21.66 32.85
C PHE A 153 43.90 -23.18 32.95
N TRP A 154 44.79 -23.72 33.77
CA TRP A 154 45.06 -25.15 33.87
C TRP A 154 44.64 -25.69 35.23
N HIS A 155 43.84 -26.77 35.23
CA HIS A 155 43.40 -27.39 36.47
C HIS A 155 44.54 -28.22 37.08
N GLU A 156 44.85 -28.01 38.36
CA GLU A 156 45.96 -28.68 39.05
C GLU A 156 45.83 -30.21 39.11
N SER A 157 44.60 -30.75 39.01
CA SER A 157 44.37 -32.20 38.99
C SER A 157 44.74 -32.90 37.68
N ILE A 158 45.10 -32.15 36.63
CA ILE A 158 45.40 -32.71 35.31
C ILE A 158 46.92 -32.77 35.13
N ASP A 159 47.47 -33.99 35.09
CA ASP A 159 48.90 -34.22 34.92
C ASP A 159 49.34 -34.02 33.46
N LEU A 160 50.17 -33.00 33.25
CA LEU A 160 50.80 -32.63 31.97
C LEU A 160 51.73 -33.70 31.41
N LYS A 161 52.21 -34.66 32.21
CA LYS A 161 53.09 -35.74 31.74
C LYS A 161 52.34 -36.83 31.00
N THR A 162 51.06 -36.99 31.27
CA THR A 162 50.20 -37.98 30.61
C THR A 162 49.94 -37.59 29.16
N ASP A 163 49.75 -38.58 28.28
CA ASP A 163 49.45 -38.30 26.86
C ASP A 163 48.11 -37.57 26.69
N ALA A 164 47.13 -37.86 27.55
CA ALA A 164 45.88 -37.11 27.63
C ALA A 164 46.11 -35.64 28.03
N GLY A 165 46.95 -35.38 29.04
CA GLY A 165 47.32 -34.03 29.47
C GLY A 165 48.06 -33.24 28.39
N LYS A 166 48.99 -33.87 27.65
CA LYS A 166 49.66 -33.23 26.50
C LYS A 166 48.70 -32.88 25.38
N GLN A 167 47.75 -33.77 25.06
CA GLN A 167 46.73 -33.51 24.06
C GLN A 167 45.77 -32.38 24.48
N MET A 168 45.36 -32.34 25.76
CA MET A 168 44.57 -31.23 26.32
C MET A 168 45.32 -29.91 26.23
N LEU A 169 46.63 -29.90 26.53
CA LEU A 169 47.44 -28.71 26.43
C LEU A 169 47.55 -28.22 24.98
N GLU A 170 47.83 -29.10 24.01
CA GLU A 170 47.90 -28.69 22.59
C GLU A 170 46.55 -28.20 22.05
N HIS A 171 45.44 -28.75 22.56
CA HIS A 171 44.08 -28.24 22.29
C HIS A 171 43.92 -26.79 22.76
N GLU A 172 44.24 -26.50 24.03
CA GLU A 172 44.15 -25.14 24.58
C GLU A 172 45.13 -24.17 23.92
N LEU A 173 46.37 -24.61 23.66
CA LEU A 173 47.35 -23.82 22.91
C LEU A 173 46.87 -23.48 21.50
N THR A 174 46.10 -24.36 20.87
CA THR A 174 45.52 -24.08 19.55
C THR A 174 44.53 -22.90 19.61
N HIS A 175 43.71 -22.80 20.67
CA HIS A 175 42.82 -21.65 20.84
C HIS A 175 43.56 -20.33 21.00
N VAL A 176 44.71 -20.35 21.69
CA VAL A 176 45.61 -19.20 21.84
C VAL A 176 46.24 -18.83 20.50
N LYS A 177 46.91 -19.78 19.84
CA LYS A 177 47.61 -19.58 18.55
C LYS A 177 46.67 -19.08 17.45
N GLU A 178 45.45 -19.61 17.39
CA GLU A 178 44.43 -19.20 16.42
C GLU A 178 43.66 -17.94 16.83
N LYS A 179 43.91 -17.41 18.04
CA LYS A 179 43.25 -16.21 18.60
C LYS A 179 41.72 -16.34 18.69
N HIS A 180 41.21 -17.52 19.05
CA HIS A 180 39.76 -17.79 19.10
C HIS A 180 39.01 -16.88 20.09
N SER A 181 39.68 -16.32 21.11
CA SER A 181 39.07 -15.35 22.02
C SER A 181 38.65 -14.05 21.33
N LEU A 182 39.37 -13.60 20.29
CA LEU A 182 38.99 -12.43 19.50
C LEU A 182 37.68 -12.67 18.75
N ASP A 183 37.55 -13.82 18.09
CA ASP A 183 36.32 -14.20 17.39
C ASP A 183 35.12 -14.25 18.34
N LYS A 184 35.30 -14.81 19.56
CA LYS A 184 34.25 -14.88 20.58
C LYS A 184 33.81 -13.49 21.02
N ILE A 185 34.74 -12.56 21.26
CA ILE A 185 34.41 -11.17 21.61
C ILE A 185 33.71 -10.47 20.43
N LEU A 186 34.23 -10.60 19.22
CA LEU A 186 33.66 -9.99 18.02
C LEU A 186 32.20 -10.43 17.79
N ILE A 187 31.92 -11.73 17.90
CA ILE A 187 30.55 -12.26 17.78
C ILE A 187 29.64 -11.71 18.87
N GLN A 188 30.13 -11.58 20.11
CA GLN A 188 29.34 -11.02 21.19
C GLN A 188 29.04 -9.53 20.96
N LEU A 189 30.01 -8.75 20.47
CA LEU A 189 29.79 -7.36 20.09
C LEU A 189 28.77 -7.22 18.95
N VAL A 190 28.84 -8.11 17.95
CA VAL A 190 27.83 -8.17 16.88
C VAL A 190 26.45 -8.53 17.45
N LEU A 191 26.37 -9.42 18.45
CA LEU A 191 25.10 -9.78 19.10
C LEU A 191 24.54 -8.66 19.98
N VAL A 192 25.35 -7.79 20.58
CA VAL A 192 24.86 -6.61 21.33
C VAL A 192 23.95 -5.76 20.44
N ILE A 193 24.33 -5.59 19.17
CA ILE A 193 23.57 -4.82 18.18
C ILE A 193 22.58 -5.71 17.44
N GLY A 194 22.96 -6.94 17.10
CA GLY A 194 22.20 -7.85 16.24
C GLY A 194 21.41 -8.92 16.99
N TRP A 195 21.06 -8.73 18.26
CA TRP A 195 20.45 -9.77 19.11
C TRP A 195 19.13 -10.31 18.55
N PHE A 196 18.38 -9.49 17.81
CA PHE A 196 17.13 -9.87 17.17
C PHE A 196 17.32 -10.85 16.00
N ASN A 197 18.54 -10.94 15.45
CA ASN A 197 18.83 -11.74 14.27
C ASN A 197 19.14 -13.20 14.66
N PRO A 198 18.25 -14.17 14.37
CA PRO A 198 18.46 -15.57 14.73
C PRO A 198 19.70 -16.19 14.05
N PHE A 199 20.11 -15.67 12.89
CA PHE A 199 21.26 -16.19 12.16
C PHE A 199 22.59 -15.82 12.83
N PHE A 200 22.69 -14.73 13.58
CA PHE A 200 23.89 -14.43 14.36
C PHE A 200 24.04 -15.34 15.57
N TRP A 201 22.94 -15.76 16.21
CA TRP A 201 22.96 -16.80 17.24
C TRP A 201 23.39 -18.15 16.68
N LEU A 202 22.89 -18.50 15.49
CA LEU A 202 23.31 -19.72 14.79
C LEU A 202 24.79 -19.64 14.38
N LEU A 203 25.24 -18.49 13.90
CA LEU A 203 26.63 -18.23 13.54
C LEU A 203 27.53 -18.37 14.77
N LYS A 204 27.18 -17.80 15.93
CA LYS A 204 27.88 -18.00 17.20
C LYS A 204 28.09 -19.47 17.49
N LYS A 205 27.01 -20.26 17.46
CA LYS A 205 27.04 -21.70 17.71
C LYS A 205 27.93 -22.44 16.72
N GLU A 206 27.89 -22.08 15.45
CA GLU A 206 28.67 -22.72 14.39
C GLU A 206 30.15 -22.32 14.43
N MET A 207 30.47 -21.08 14.81
CA MET A 207 31.84 -20.62 15.03
C MET A 207 32.48 -21.35 16.22
N GLU A 208 31.77 -21.45 17.34
CA GLU A 208 32.25 -22.20 18.52
C GLU A 208 32.59 -23.64 18.14
N MET A 209 31.72 -24.32 17.38
CA MET A 209 32.00 -25.67 16.88
C MET A 209 33.23 -25.73 15.97
N ILE A 210 33.46 -24.72 15.12
CA ILE A 210 34.63 -24.67 14.24
C ILE A 210 35.91 -24.47 15.04
N HIS A 211 35.90 -23.64 16.09
CA HIS A 211 37.04 -23.50 17.01
C HIS A 211 37.41 -24.84 17.62
N GLU A 212 36.41 -25.57 18.14
CA GLU A 212 36.63 -26.92 18.69
C GLU A 212 37.19 -27.88 17.62
N PHE A 213 36.67 -27.87 16.39
CA PHE A 213 37.19 -28.75 15.33
C PHE A 213 38.64 -28.45 14.94
N ILE A 214 39.05 -27.18 14.96
CA ILE A 214 40.43 -26.79 14.66
C ILE A 214 41.34 -27.25 15.79
N ALA A 215 40.94 -27.03 17.05
CA ALA A 215 41.69 -27.45 18.23
C ALA A 215 41.79 -28.99 18.32
N ASP A 216 40.68 -29.70 18.15
CA ASP A 216 40.61 -31.17 18.08
C ASP A 216 41.55 -31.72 16.99
N LYS A 217 41.53 -31.13 15.79
CA LYS A 217 42.38 -31.58 14.68
C LYS A 217 43.87 -31.42 14.96
N LYS A 218 44.30 -30.30 15.58
CA LYS A 218 45.71 -30.04 15.89
C LYS A 218 46.20 -30.88 17.08
N ALA A 219 45.35 -31.11 18.08
CA ALA A 219 45.68 -31.97 19.21
C ALA A 219 45.93 -33.44 18.81
N VAL A 220 45.29 -33.92 17.74
CA VAL A 220 45.43 -35.30 17.23
C VAL A 220 46.52 -35.43 16.16
N GLN A 221 47.14 -34.32 15.73
CA GLN A 221 48.06 -34.33 14.58
C GLN A 221 49.29 -35.26 14.80
N ASN A 222 49.58 -35.63 16.05
CA ASN A 222 50.64 -36.55 16.48
C ASN A 222 50.18 -37.64 17.49
N GLY A 223 48.87 -37.98 17.60
CA GLY A 223 48.36 -38.84 18.70
C GLY A 223 47.21 -39.79 18.36
N ASP A 224 46.90 -40.68 19.30
CA ASP A 224 45.78 -41.65 19.19
C ASP A 224 44.42 -40.94 19.26
N THR A 225 43.61 -41.14 18.22
CA THR A 225 42.25 -40.59 18.11
C THR A 225 41.31 -41.13 19.19
N ALA A 226 41.58 -42.33 19.71
CA ALA A 226 40.79 -42.94 20.78
C ALA A 226 40.99 -42.21 22.12
N SER A 227 42.21 -41.76 22.44
CA SER A 227 42.51 -41.01 23.66
C SER A 227 41.78 -39.66 23.70
N LEU A 228 41.72 -38.92 22.58
CA LEU A 228 40.94 -37.68 22.50
C LEU A 228 39.43 -37.96 22.59
N ALA A 229 38.92 -39.01 21.94
CA ALA A 229 37.50 -39.37 22.03
C ALA A 229 37.10 -39.72 23.47
N GLN A 230 37.95 -40.46 24.18
CA GLN A 230 37.78 -40.78 25.60
C GLN A 230 37.84 -39.53 26.47
N MET A 231 38.79 -38.63 26.23
CA MET A 231 38.88 -37.33 26.90
C MET A 231 37.60 -36.51 26.72
N LEU A 232 37.10 -36.37 25.49
CA LEU A 232 35.88 -35.62 25.18
C LEU A 232 34.63 -36.22 25.83
N LEU A 233 34.55 -37.56 25.93
CA LEU A 233 33.46 -38.27 26.60
C LEU A 233 33.53 -38.09 28.13
N THR A 234 34.72 -38.20 28.72
CA THR A 234 34.94 -38.01 30.16
C THR A 234 34.68 -36.56 30.58
N ALA A 235 35.11 -35.58 29.79
CA ALA A 235 34.84 -34.16 30.04
C ALA A 235 33.36 -33.78 29.85
N ALA A 236 32.63 -34.54 29.03
CA ALA A 236 31.21 -34.31 28.74
C ALA A 236 30.24 -34.94 29.72
N TYR A 237 30.67 -35.90 30.55
CA TYR A 237 29.85 -36.55 31.57
C TYR A 237 29.75 -35.67 32.83
N PRO A 238 28.57 -35.11 33.18
CA PRO A 238 28.46 -34.30 34.38
C PRO A 238 28.23 -35.20 35.61
N GLN A 239 29.10 -35.07 36.60
CA GLN A 239 28.78 -35.40 37.99
C GLN A 239 27.78 -34.36 38.52
N GLN A 240 26.47 -34.54 38.27
CA GLN A 240 25.29 -34.07 39.03
C GLN A 240 24.07 -33.74 38.14
N TYR A 241 22.92 -34.31 38.52
CA TYR A 241 21.60 -34.18 37.89
C TYR A 241 20.73 -33.13 38.59
N TYR A 242 19.96 -32.36 37.82
CA TYR A 242 18.69 -31.78 38.28
C TYR A 242 17.59 -32.07 37.25
N ALA A 243 16.47 -32.61 37.75
CA ALA A 243 15.28 -32.97 36.99
C ALA A 243 14.52 -31.70 36.53
N PHE A 244 13.84 -31.79 35.38
CA PHE A 244 13.07 -30.74 34.66
C PHE A 244 13.76 -29.96 33.52
N THR A 245 14.68 -30.57 32.75
CA THR A 245 15.16 -29.96 31.49
C THR A 245 15.19 -30.94 30.31
N ASN A 246 14.75 -30.47 29.12
CA ASN A 246 14.74 -31.24 27.87
C ASN A 246 16.17 -31.57 27.40
N THR A 247 16.45 -32.86 27.20
CA THR A 247 17.77 -33.42 26.90
C THR A 247 18.15 -33.35 25.41
N PHE A 248 18.11 -32.15 24.80
CA PHE A 248 18.60 -31.95 23.42
C PHE A 248 20.13 -31.75 23.32
N PHE A 249 20.87 -31.88 24.42
CA PHE A 249 22.27 -31.45 24.55
C PHE A 249 23.35 -32.43 24.08
N PHE A 250 23.02 -33.59 23.49
CA PHE A 250 24.03 -34.54 22.98
C PHE A 250 24.59 -34.20 21.57
N SER A 251 24.10 -33.13 20.92
CA SER A 251 24.48 -32.79 19.54
C SER A 251 25.93 -32.27 19.34
N PRO A 252 26.53 -31.47 20.24
CA PRO A 252 27.87 -30.88 20.00
C PRO A 252 29.00 -31.92 20.02
N ILE A 253 29.04 -32.78 21.04
CA ILE A 253 30.09 -33.80 21.21
C ILE A 253 30.01 -34.86 20.10
N LYS A 254 28.80 -35.36 19.79
CA LYS A 254 28.58 -36.27 18.66
C LYS A 254 29.14 -35.70 17.35
N ARG A 255 28.99 -34.39 17.14
CA ARG A 255 29.45 -33.71 15.93
C ARG A 255 30.97 -33.52 15.92
N ARG A 256 31.61 -33.28 17.07
CA ARG A 256 33.09 -33.29 17.22
C ARG A 256 33.67 -34.67 16.91
N LEU A 257 33.15 -35.72 17.55
CA LEU A 257 33.57 -37.11 17.31
C LEU A 257 33.42 -37.51 15.84
N LYS A 258 32.30 -37.15 15.21
CA LYS A 258 32.08 -37.40 13.77
C LYS A 258 33.10 -36.67 12.88
N MET A 259 33.51 -35.46 13.22
CA MET A 259 34.48 -34.70 12.43
C MET A 259 35.90 -35.24 12.57
N ILE A 260 36.28 -35.67 13.78
CA ILE A 260 37.59 -36.25 14.07
C ILE A 260 37.74 -37.60 13.33
N THR A 261 36.72 -38.47 13.38
CA THR A 261 36.75 -39.81 12.76
C THR A 261 36.56 -39.83 11.24
N ASN A 262 36.05 -38.75 10.64
CA ASN A 262 35.75 -38.71 9.21
C ASN A 262 36.99 -38.42 8.36
N ASN A 263 37.70 -39.45 7.88
CA ASN A 263 38.94 -39.29 7.13
C ASN A 263 38.82 -38.96 5.63
N LYS A 264 37.60 -38.84 5.09
CA LYS A 264 37.40 -38.64 3.65
C LYS A 264 37.47 -37.17 3.25
N ASN A 265 38.29 -36.86 2.23
CA ASN A 265 38.31 -35.52 1.63
C ASN A 265 37.00 -35.25 0.87
N PRO A 266 36.39 -34.06 1.01
CA PRO A 266 35.18 -33.72 0.28
C PRO A 266 35.42 -33.70 -1.24
N ARG A 267 34.54 -34.35 -2.02
CA ARG A 267 34.50 -34.16 -3.47
C ARG A 267 34.16 -32.70 -3.81
N PHE A 268 34.83 -32.17 -4.85
CA PHE A 268 34.70 -30.79 -5.34
C PHE A 268 35.08 -29.70 -4.32
N THR A 269 36.12 -29.94 -3.51
CA THR A 269 36.56 -29.02 -2.45
C THR A 269 36.83 -27.60 -2.96
N TYR A 270 37.49 -27.45 -4.10
CA TYR A 270 37.80 -26.12 -4.66
C TYR A 270 36.55 -25.38 -5.16
N VAL A 271 35.65 -26.07 -5.87
CA VAL A 271 34.37 -25.50 -6.35
C VAL A 271 33.52 -24.99 -5.19
N ARG A 272 33.41 -25.76 -4.09
CA ARG A 272 32.73 -25.33 -2.85
C ARG A 272 33.35 -24.10 -2.19
N ARG A 273 34.59 -23.73 -2.51
CA ARG A 273 35.20 -22.49 -2.02
C ARG A 273 34.97 -21.32 -2.97
N LEU A 274 34.74 -21.59 -4.25
CA LEU A 274 34.50 -20.57 -5.27
C LEU A 274 33.03 -20.15 -5.39
N ILE A 275 32.06 -21.04 -5.08
CA ILE A 275 30.62 -20.72 -5.15
C ILE A 275 30.22 -19.57 -4.21
N VAL A 276 31.06 -19.22 -3.22
CA VAL A 276 30.83 -18.01 -2.42
C VAL A 276 30.84 -16.73 -3.25
N LEU A 277 31.63 -16.67 -4.33
CA LEU A 277 31.75 -15.48 -5.18
C LEU A 277 30.45 -15.14 -5.93
N PRO A 278 29.80 -16.07 -6.66
CA PRO A 278 28.51 -15.79 -7.27
C PRO A 278 27.41 -15.55 -6.22
N LEU A 279 27.45 -16.22 -5.06
CA LEU A 279 26.51 -15.91 -3.97
C LEU A 279 26.68 -14.47 -3.48
N LEU A 280 27.92 -14.04 -3.27
CA LEU A 280 28.23 -12.68 -2.85
C LEU A 280 27.80 -11.67 -3.91
N ALA A 281 28.03 -11.96 -5.20
CA ALA A 281 27.53 -11.13 -6.30
C ALA A 281 26.00 -11.01 -6.30
N VAL A 282 25.28 -12.12 -6.08
CA VAL A 282 23.81 -12.10 -5.96
C VAL A 282 23.35 -11.25 -4.77
N VAL A 283 23.97 -11.42 -3.60
CA VAL A 283 23.63 -10.63 -2.40
C VAL A 283 23.92 -9.13 -2.62
N VAL A 284 25.04 -8.79 -3.24
CA VAL A 284 25.37 -7.40 -3.60
C VAL A 284 24.37 -6.84 -4.62
N ILE A 285 24.01 -7.61 -5.65
CA ILE A 285 22.97 -7.22 -6.62
C ILE A 285 21.66 -6.91 -5.89
N LEU A 286 21.21 -7.84 -5.04
CA LEU A 286 19.94 -7.75 -4.31
C LEU A 286 19.84 -6.53 -3.39
N PHE A 287 20.92 -6.16 -2.71
CA PHE A 287 20.85 -5.15 -1.65
C PHE A 287 21.57 -3.84 -1.95
N ALA A 288 22.56 -3.82 -2.85
CA ALA A 288 23.40 -2.64 -3.05
C ALA A 288 22.98 -1.74 -4.21
N PHE A 289 22.37 -2.28 -5.26
CA PHE A 289 22.02 -1.49 -6.44
C PHE A 289 20.77 -0.64 -6.20
N ARG A 290 20.81 0.61 -6.66
CA ARG A 290 19.73 1.61 -6.61
C ARG A 290 19.68 2.33 -7.96
N SER A 291 18.50 2.49 -8.55
CA SER A 291 18.38 3.31 -9.77
C SER A 291 18.50 4.79 -9.44
N LYS A 292 18.94 5.59 -10.43
CA LYS A 292 19.09 7.04 -10.26
C LYS A 292 17.70 7.69 -10.25
N GLN A 293 17.21 7.93 -9.03
CA GLN A 293 16.11 8.82 -8.65
C GLN A 293 14.68 8.39 -9.06
N LEU A 294 13.97 7.80 -8.09
CA LEU A 294 12.51 7.87 -7.97
C LEU A 294 12.20 9.05 -7.04
N ASP A 295 11.40 10.01 -7.52
CA ASP A 295 10.92 11.13 -6.71
C ASP A 295 10.02 10.57 -5.57
N ALA A 296 10.39 10.86 -4.33
CA ALA A 296 9.89 10.25 -3.10
C ALA A 296 8.52 10.78 -2.62
N ASN A 297 7.51 10.82 -3.50
CA ASN A 297 6.18 11.38 -3.19
C ASN A 297 4.99 10.44 -3.48
N GLN A 298 5.19 9.13 -3.62
CA GLN A 298 4.09 8.16 -3.73
C GLN A 298 4.23 7.09 -2.63
N PRO A 299 3.47 7.19 -1.51
CA PRO A 299 3.48 6.14 -0.49
C PRO A 299 2.92 4.83 -1.05
N LEU A 300 3.71 3.75 -0.96
CA LEU A 300 3.31 2.38 -1.27
C LEU A 300 2.18 1.94 -0.33
N SER A 301 0.94 2.07 -0.81
CA SER A 301 -0.26 1.54 -0.15
C SER A 301 -0.25 0.01 -0.20
N VAL A 302 -0.70 -0.64 0.88
CA VAL A 302 -1.00 -2.08 0.96
C VAL A 302 -1.94 -2.52 -0.18
N GLY A 303 -2.76 -1.59 -0.70
CA GLY A 303 -3.56 -1.78 -1.91
C GLY A 303 -2.73 -2.17 -3.15
N THR A 304 -1.54 -1.57 -3.33
CA THR A 304 -0.62 -1.87 -4.45
C THR A 304 -0.04 -3.28 -4.36
N ILE A 305 0.27 -3.75 -3.16
CA ILE A 305 0.77 -5.11 -2.92
C ILE A 305 -0.37 -6.13 -3.09
N MET A 306 -1.59 -5.78 -2.64
CA MET A 306 -2.77 -6.62 -2.81
C MET A 306 -3.25 -6.67 -4.28
N GLU A 307 -3.11 -5.60 -5.05
CA GLU A 307 -3.31 -5.60 -6.52
C GLU A 307 -2.23 -6.43 -7.21
N THR A 308 -0.96 -6.29 -6.84
CA THR A 308 0.13 -7.10 -7.44
C THR A 308 -0.04 -8.60 -7.15
N VAL A 309 -0.65 -8.97 -6.03
CA VAL A 309 -0.97 -10.37 -5.67
C VAL A 309 -2.29 -10.81 -6.31
N ALA A 310 -3.30 -9.94 -6.40
CA ALA A 310 -4.57 -10.23 -7.08
C ALA A 310 -4.39 -10.39 -8.60
N ASP A 311 -3.52 -9.58 -9.23
CA ASP A 311 -3.14 -9.67 -10.64
C ASP A 311 -2.41 -10.98 -10.95
N LYS A 312 -1.59 -11.48 -10.00
CA LYS A 312 -0.93 -12.79 -10.11
C LYS A 312 -1.89 -13.97 -9.93
N ILE A 313 -3.02 -13.79 -9.26
CA ILE A 313 -4.04 -14.83 -9.04
C ILE A 313 -5.10 -14.82 -10.17
N GLN A 314 -5.38 -13.67 -10.79
CA GLN A 314 -6.36 -13.54 -11.89
C GLN A 314 -5.81 -13.87 -13.29
N GLY A 315 -4.54 -14.26 -13.42
CA GLY A 315 -3.98 -14.66 -14.72
C GLY A 315 -4.01 -13.53 -15.76
N LYS A 316 -3.95 -12.26 -15.35
CA LYS A 316 -3.71 -11.16 -16.28
C LYS A 316 -2.22 -10.97 -16.46
N VAL A 317 -1.80 -11.31 -17.68
CA VAL A 317 -0.56 -10.98 -18.39
C VAL A 317 0.36 -10.03 -17.62
N GLN A 318 1.57 -10.53 -17.31
CA GLN A 318 2.70 -9.66 -16.99
C GLN A 318 2.86 -8.66 -18.12
N VAL A 319 3.00 -7.37 -17.81
CA VAL A 319 3.43 -6.34 -18.76
C VAL A 319 4.89 -6.59 -19.12
N GLN A 320 5.13 -7.65 -19.88
CA GLN A 320 6.16 -7.69 -20.90
C GLN A 320 5.74 -6.70 -21.98
N ASP A 321 6.72 -6.05 -22.59
CA ASP A 321 6.55 -5.14 -23.71
C ASP A 321 5.36 -5.53 -24.58
N ILE A 322 4.38 -4.64 -24.71
CA ILE A 322 3.32 -4.78 -25.71
C ILE A 322 4.04 -4.72 -27.06
N GLN A 323 4.48 -5.88 -27.55
CA GLN A 323 4.69 -6.11 -28.95
C GLN A 323 3.32 -5.94 -29.60
N LEU A 324 3.27 -5.08 -30.62
CA LEU A 324 2.09 -4.68 -31.38
C LEU A 324 1.40 -5.82 -32.16
N GLU A 325 1.61 -7.08 -31.78
CA GLU A 325 1.09 -8.26 -32.48
C GLU A 325 -0.22 -8.73 -31.84
N THR A 326 -1.28 -7.96 -32.07
CA THR A 326 -2.64 -8.42 -32.42
C THR A 326 -3.60 -7.23 -32.34
N MET A 327 -3.28 -6.16 -33.06
CA MET A 327 -4.32 -5.23 -33.50
C MET A 327 -5.34 -6.03 -34.32
N LEU A 328 -6.63 -5.92 -34.01
CA LEU A 328 -7.67 -6.60 -34.77
C LEU A 328 -7.49 -6.25 -36.26
N PRO A 329 -7.48 -7.24 -37.16
CA PRO A 329 -7.30 -6.97 -38.58
C PRO A 329 -8.45 -6.08 -39.06
N LEU A 330 -8.12 -4.96 -39.70
CA LEU A 330 -9.09 -4.10 -40.37
C LEU A 330 -9.19 -4.52 -41.83
N GLU A 331 -10.41 -4.66 -42.34
CA GLU A 331 -10.65 -5.03 -43.73
C GLU A 331 -10.59 -3.80 -44.66
N ASN A 332 -11.08 -2.65 -44.19
CA ASN A 332 -11.10 -1.41 -44.97
C ASN A 332 -9.90 -0.52 -44.66
N VAL A 333 -9.65 0.47 -45.53
CA VAL A 333 -8.63 1.49 -45.32
C VAL A 333 -9.28 2.75 -44.75
N TYR A 334 -8.78 3.25 -43.63
CA TYR A 334 -9.30 4.43 -42.94
C TYR A 334 -8.29 5.57 -42.93
N THR A 335 -8.77 6.80 -43.07
CA THR A 335 -7.99 8.02 -42.88
C THR A 335 -8.24 8.59 -41.49
N ILE A 336 -7.18 8.74 -40.70
CA ILE A 336 -7.23 9.33 -39.37
C ILE A 336 -6.49 10.66 -39.40
N VAL A 337 -7.21 11.74 -39.09
CA VAL A 337 -6.57 13.05 -38.97
C VAL A 337 -6.23 13.29 -37.51
N VAL A 338 -4.93 13.46 -37.24
CA VAL A 338 -4.42 13.77 -35.91
C VAL A 338 -4.04 15.25 -35.88
N ASP A 339 -4.76 16.02 -35.09
CA ASP A 339 -4.52 17.44 -34.91
C ASP A 339 -3.54 17.71 -33.77
N ALA A 340 -2.43 18.35 -34.08
CA ALA A 340 -1.54 18.91 -33.06
C ALA A 340 -2.09 20.29 -32.64
N GLY A 341 -2.69 20.37 -31.45
CA GLY A 341 -3.25 21.59 -30.87
C GLY A 341 -2.26 22.77 -30.93
N HIS A 342 -2.79 23.99 -31.11
CA HIS A 342 -1.99 25.23 -31.20
C HIS A 342 -0.95 25.22 -32.35
N GLY A 343 0.06 26.09 -32.29
CA GLY A 343 1.18 26.19 -33.22
C GLY A 343 1.54 27.63 -33.61
N GLY A 344 2.80 27.88 -33.92
CA GLY A 344 3.27 29.19 -34.40
C GLY A 344 3.10 30.28 -33.35
N GLU A 345 2.33 31.33 -33.66
CA GLU A 345 2.05 32.44 -32.74
C GLU A 345 1.15 32.03 -31.56
N ASP A 346 0.30 31.02 -31.75
CA ASP A 346 -0.49 30.42 -30.68
C ASP A 346 0.34 29.34 -29.99
N LYS A 347 0.90 29.66 -28.82
CA LYS A 347 1.72 28.71 -28.04
C LYS A 347 0.89 27.76 -27.16
N GLY A 348 -0.42 28.00 -27.03
CA GLY A 348 -1.24 27.36 -26.03
C GLY A 348 -0.74 27.62 -24.61
N SER A 349 -0.98 26.68 -23.71
CA SER A 349 -0.49 26.72 -22.34
C SER A 349 1.04 26.65 -22.28
N ILE A 350 1.64 27.26 -21.26
CA ILE A 350 3.09 27.24 -21.04
C ILE A 350 3.38 26.55 -19.70
N SER A 351 4.44 25.75 -19.64
CA SER A 351 4.89 25.11 -18.41
C SER A 351 5.15 26.13 -17.30
N ALA A 352 5.09 25.67 -16.04
CA ALA A 352 5.29 26.53 -14.87
C ALA A 352 6.66 27.25 -14.85
N ASP A 353 7.68 26.69 -15.51
CA ASP A 353 9.01 27.28 -15.65
C ASP A 353 9.17 28.19 -16.88
N GLY A 354 8.12 28.35 -17.70
CA GLY A 354 8.09 29.21 -18.87
C GLY A 354 8.80 28.66 -20.11
N LYS A 355 9.35 27.43 -20.07
CA LYS A 355 10.25 26.93 -21.12
C LYS A 355 9.58 26.10 -22.20
N ILE A 356 8.49 25.41 -21.86
CA ILE A 356 7.85 24.43 -22.72
C ILE A 356 6.44 24.90 -23.05
N THR A 357 6.09 24.87 -24.33
CA THR A 357 4.78 25.28 -24.83
C THR A 357 3.94 24.04 -25.12
N GLU A 358 2.63 24.17 -24.95
CA GLU A 358 1.66 23.15 -25.32
C GLU A 358 1.79 22.81 -26.81
N ALA A 359 1.97 23.82 -27.67
CA ALA A 359 2.21 23.63 -29.10
C ALA A 359 3.39 22.68 -29.43
N ALA A 360 4.45 22.70 -28.62
CA ALA A 360 5.59 21.79 -28.78
C ALA A 360 5.26 20.36 -28.34
N ILE A 361 4.56 20.20 -27.22
CA ILE A 361 4.14 18.89 -26.70
C ILE A 361 3.15 18.22 -27.65
N THR A 362 2.12 18.94 -28.11
CA THR A 362 1.10 18.40 -29.00
C THR A 362 1.68 18.00 -30.36
N LEU A 363 2.67 18.74 -30.87
CA LEU A 363 3.40 18.37 -32.09
C LEU A 363 4.22 17.10 -31.90
N ALA A 364 4.92 16.97 -30.77
CA ALA A 364 5.70 15.77 -30.46
C ALA A 364 4.80 14.53 -30.33
N LEU A 365 3.68 14.65 -29.61
CA LEU A 365 2.70 13.57 -29.48
C LEU A 365 2.08 13.19 -30.83
N ALA A 366 1.66 14.16 -31.64
CA ALA A 366 1.08 13.89 -32.96
C ALA A 366 2.07 13.16 -33.89
N LYS A 367 3.34 13.55 -33.88
CA LYS A 367 4.40 12.84 -34.60
C LYS A 367 4.59 11.41 -34.08
N ALA A 368 4.61 11.24 -32.75
CA ALA A 368 4.68 9.91 -32.14
C ALA A 368 3.51 9.01 -32.55
N VAL A 369 2.27 9.54 -32.64
CA VAL A 369 1.11 8.79 -33.16
C VAL A 369 1.32 8.35 -34.61
N LYS A 370 1.81 9.26 -35.47
CA LYS A 370 2.09 8.94 -36.89
C LYS A 370 3.20 7.89 -37.02
N GLU A 371 4.28 8.03 -36.28
CA GLU A 371 5.44 7.13 -36.31
C GLU A 371 5.14 5.74 -35.74
N ALA A 372 4.28 5.66 -34.73
CA ALA A 372 3.87 4.40 -34.11
C ALA A 372 2.94 3.55 -34.98
N ASN A 373 2.37 4.12 -36.05
CA ASN A 373 1.43 3.41 -36.89
C ASN A 373 2.13 2.44 -37.85
N HIS A 374 1.95 1.15 -37.59
CA HIS A 374 2.41 0.05 -38.45
C HIS A 374 1.25 -0.66 -39.18
N ASN A 375 0.01 -0.17 -39.01
CA ASN A 375 -1.15 -0.76 -39.66
C ASN A 375 -1.34 -0.17 -41.07
N LYS A 376 -1.13 -0.99 -42.10
CA LYS A 376 -1.28 -0.60 -43.52
C LYS A 376 -2.69 -0.13 -43.89
N ASN A 377 -3.69 -0.50 -43.11
CA ASN A 377 -5.10 -0.11 -43.29
C ASN A 377 -5.45 1.21 -42.60
N ILE A 378 -4.49 1.86 -41.92
CA ILE A 378 -4.67 3.16 -41.28
C ILE A 378 -3.72 4.17 -41.94
N ARG A 379 -4.30 5.20 -42.57
CA ARG A 379 -3.59 6.36 -43.11
C ARG A 379 -3.67 7.51 -42.11
N ILE A 380 -2.56 7.85 -41.47
CA ILE A 380 -2.48 8.98 -40.53
C ILE A 380 -2.02 10.25 -41.24
N VAL A 381 -2.79 11.31 -41.10
CA VAL A 381 -2.49 12.65 -41.64
C VAL A 381 -2.48 13.65 -40.49
N LEU A 382 -1.42 14.46 -40.37
CA LEU A 382 -1.32 15.48 -39.34
C LEU A 382 -1.87 16.81 -39.85
N THR A 383 -2.55 17.59 -39.01
CA THR A 383 -2.94 18.97 -39.38
C THR A 383 -1.73 19.87 -39.63
N ARG A 384 -0.63 19.64 -38.91
CA ARG A 384 0.69 20.27 -39.10
C ARG A 384 1.83 19.31 -38.78
N GLU A 385 2.96 19.46 -39.47
CA GLU A 385 4.19 18.70 -39.22
C GLU A 385 5.34 19.55 -38.64
N SER A 386 5.12 20.85 -38.50
CA SER A 386 6.05 21.82 -37.89
C SER A 386 5.30 22.78 -36.94
N ASP A 387 6.05 23.65 -36.26
CA ASP A 387 5.49 24.68 -35.38
C ASP A 387 4.96 25.86 -36.20
N LEU A 388 3.74 25.71 -36.74
CA LEU A 388 3.08 26.72 -37.57
C LEU A 388 1.66 27.00 -37.06
N PHE A 389 1.22 28.24 -37.16
CA PHE A 389 -0.12 28.66 -36.73
C PHE A 389 -1.20 28.21 -37.72
N GLN A 390 -2.25 27.58 -37.21
CA GLN A 390 -3.45 27.24 -37.97
C GLN A 390 -4.70 27.58 -37.14
N SER A 391 -5.64 28.31 -37.75
CA SER A 391 -6.91 28.54 -37.10
C SER A 391 -7.71 27.25 -36.96
N VAL A 392 -8.61 27.21 -35.97
CA VAL A 392 -9.51 26.06 -35.78
C VAL A 392 -10.37 25.77 -37.02
N GLN A 393 -10.74 26.79 -37.80
CA GLN A 393 -11.44 26.63 -39.08
C GLN A 393 -10.58 25.88 -40.11
N VAL A 394 -9.31 26.26 -40.26
CA VAL A 394 -8.38 25.61 -41.20
C VAL A 394 -8.19 24.14 -40.82
N LYS A 395 -8.03 23.84 -39.52
CA LYS A 395 -7.88 22.47 -39.02
C LYS A 395 -9.11 21.60 -39.34
N ALA A 396 -10.32 22.11 -39.10
CA ALA A 396 -11.56 21.38 -39.39
C ALA A 396 -11.78 21.21 -40.91
N ASN A 397 -11.55 22.25 -41.70
CA ASN A 397 -11.66 22.19 -43.16
C ASN A 397 -10.68 21.17 -43.74
N PHE A 398 -9.42 21.20 -43.28
CA PHE A 398 -8.41 20.23 -43.67
C PHE A 398 -8.86 18.80 -43.35
N ALA A 399 -9.36 18.53 -42.14
CA ALA A 399 -9.84 17.20 -41.78
C ALA A 399 -11.00 16.73 -42.67
N ASN A 400 -11.93 17.63 -42.98
CA ASN A 400 -13.07 17.36 -43.87
C ASN A 400 -12.63 17.13 -45.33
N GLU A 401 -11.65 17.89 -45.83
CA GLU A 401 -11.07 17.75 -47.18
C GLU A 401 -10.31 16.43 -47.32
N GLN A 402 -9.60 15.99 -46.28
CA GLN A 402 -8.97 14.67 -46.22
C GLN A 402 -9.97 13.51 -46.17
N LYS A 403 -11.27 13.81 -46.05
CA LYS A 403 -12.35 12.83 -45.83
C LYS A 403 -12.00 11.91 -44.67
N ALA A 404 -11.60 12.50 -43.54
CA ALA A 404 -11.23 11.76 -42.35
C ALA A 404 -12.36 10.83 -41.90
N ASP A 405 -12.02 9.60 -41.54
CA ASP A 405 -12.92 8.65 -40.90
C ASP A 405 -12.99 8.88 -39.40
N LEU A 406 -11.90 9.38 -38.81
CA LEU A 406 -11.79 9.79 -37.41
C LEU A 406 -10.90 11.02 -37.27
N PHE A 407 -11.21 11.85 -36.29
CA PHE A 407 -10.42 13.04 -35.93
C PHE A 407 -10.01 12.99 -34.46
N VAL A 408 -8.69 13.05 -34.20
CA VAL A 408 -8.13 13.10 -32.84
C VAL A 408 -7.36 14.40 -32.68
N SER A 409 -7.83 15.30 -31.81
CA SER A 409 -7.07 16.50 -31.46
C SER A 409 -6.29 16.28 -30.17
N LEU A 410 -5.00 16.59 -30.18
CA LEU A 410 -4.11 16.44 -29.02
C LEU A 410 -3.82 17.81 -28.42
N HIS A 411 -4.05 17.93 -27.12
CA HIS A 411 -3.86 19.13 -26.31
C HIS A 411 -3.18 18.78 -24.98
N ALA A 412 -2.79 19.80 -24.21
CA ALA A 412 -2.34 19.63 -22.84
C ALA A 412 -2.95 20.73 -21.96
N ASN A 413 -3.67 20.32 -20.93
CA ASN A 413 -4.45 21.21 -20.09
C ASN A 413 -3.54 22.06 -19.20
N SER A 414 -4.10 23.02 -18.49
CA SER A 414 -3.39 23.87 -17.54
C SER A 414 -4.34 24.30 -16.43
N ALA A 415 -3.86 24.27 -15.19
CA ALA A 415 -4.66 24.63 -14.02
C ALA A 415 -4.05 25.85 -13.33
N ALA A 416 -4.88 26.88 -13.12
CA ALA A 416 -4.44 28.11 -12.46
C ALA A 416 -3.92 27.81 -11.03
N PRO A 417 -2.80 28.44 -10.59
CA PRO A 417 -2.27 28.25 -9.24
C PRO A 417 -3.33 28.48 -8.16
N VAL A 418 -3.27 27.72 -7.08
CA VAL A 418 -4.13 27.93 -5.91
C VAL A 418 -3.65 29.19 -5.20
N LEU A 419 -4.51 30.21 -5.16
CA LEU A 419 -4.24 31.46 -4.46
C LEU A 419 -4.69 31.35 -3.01
N HIS A 420 -3.74 31.47 -2.08
CA HIS A 420 -4.01 31.55 -0.65
C HIS A 420 -4.37 32.98 -0.24
N GLU A 421 -5.11 33.13 0.86
CA GLU A 421 -5.57 34.44 1.38
C GLU A 421 -4.42 35.42 1.68
N ASN A 422 -3.21 34.92 1.92
CA ASN A 422 -2.00 35.74 2.13
C ASN A 422 -1.30 36.16 0.82
N GLY A 423 -1.92 35.92 -0.35
CA GLY A 423 -1.34 36.19 -1.66
C GLY A 423 -0.32 35.16 -2.13
N LYS A 424 -0.05 34.11 -1.35
CA LYS A 424 0.84 33.01 -1.75
C LYS A 424 0.19 32.19 -2.86
N LYS A 425 0.90 32.07 -3.98
CA LYS A 425 0.55 31.15 -5.08
C LYS A 425 1.12 29.78 -4.75
N GLU A 426 0.27 28.77 -4.67
CA GLU A 426 0.68 27.37 -4.60
C GLU A 426 0.37 26.64 -5.91
N PRO A 427 1.20 25.67 -6.33
CA PRO A 427 0.94 24.86 -7.49
C PRO A 427 -0.40 24.14 -7.38
N ASN A 428 -1.14 24.08 -8.49
CA ASN A 428 -2.42 23.42 -8.55
C ASN A 428 -2.21 21.89 -8.67
N PRO A 429 -2.82 21.05 -7.80
CA PRO A 429 -2.57 19.61 -7.77
C PRO A 429 -3.29 18.83 -8.89
N TYR A 430 -4.06 19.48 -9.76
CA TYR A 430 -4.75 18.82 -10.87
C TYR A 430 -3.75 18.23 -11.85
N LYS A 431 -3.94 16.95 -12.16
CA LYS A 431 -3.14 16.15 -13.07
C LYS A 431 -3.97 15.02 -13.66
N GLY A 432 -3.47 14.42 -14.74
CA GLY A 432 -4.11 13.31 -15.43
C GLY A 432 -4.68 13.68 -16.81
N VAL A 433 -5.23 12.67 -17.48
CA VAL A 433 -5.71 12.78 -18.88
C VAL A 433 -7.20 13.05 -18.91
N GLU A 434 -7.64 13.93 -19.81
CA GLU A 434 -9.06 14.19 -20.06
C GLU A 434 -9.37 14.00 -21.55
N ILE A 435 -10.57 13.50 -21.85
CA ILE A 435 -11.04 13.39 -23.23
C ILE A 435 -12.28 14.25 -23.37
N TYR A 436 -12.27 15.18 -24.31
CA TYR A 436 -13.40 16.01 -24.64
C TYR A 436 -14.08 15.55 -25.94
N ILE A 437 -15.40 15.59 -25.93
CA ILE A 437 -16.24 15.40 -27.12
C ILE A 437 -17.08 16.65 -27.37
N ALA A 438 -17.60 16.77 -28.59
CA ALA A 438 -18.55 17.83 -28.92
C ALA A 438 -19.79 17.76 -28.00
N ASN A 439 -20.34 18.93 -27.67
CA ASN A 439 -21.58 19.01 -26.90
C ASN A 439 -22.71 18.28 -27.64
N LYS A 440 -23.55 17.56 -26.91
CA LYS A 440 -24.64 16.74 -27.48
C LYS A 440 -25.56 17.50 -28.43
N GLU A 441 -25.88 18.75 -28.14
CA GLU A 441 -26.77 19.57 -28.95
C GLU A 441 -26.09 20.16 -30.19
N LYS A 442 -24.75 20.18 -30.20
CA LYS A 442 -23.93 20.80 -31.26
C LYS A 442 -23.13 19.78 -32.08
N ALA A 443 -23.17 18.50 -31.71
CA ALA A 443 -22.40 17.45 -32.37
C ALA A 443 -23.11 16.95 -33.63
N VAL A 444 -22.34 16.77 -34.72
CA VAL A 444 -22.85 16.15 -35.96
C VAL A 444 -23.28 14.70 -35.70
N ASP A 445 -22.48 13.95 -34.94
CA ASP A 445 -22.79 12.59 -34.51
C ASP A 445 -22.27 12.36 -33.07
N TYR A 446 -23.11 12.70 -32.09
CA TYR A 446 -22.75 12.58 -30.68
C TYR A 446 -22.49 11.12 -30.26
N VAL A 447 -23.26 10.17 -30.79
CA VAL A 447 -23.17 8.75 -30.40
C VAL A 447 -21.84 8.18 -30.85
N SER A 448 -21.45 8.44 -32.11
CA SER A 448 -20.15 8.01 -32.61
C SER A 448 -18.98 8.72 -31.92
N ASN A 449 -19.10 10.02 -31.60
CA ASN A 449 -18.09 10.74 -30.81
C ASN A 449 -17.89 10.09 -29.44
N ALA A 450 -18.99 9.78 -28.72
CA ALA A 450 -18.93 9.16 -27.41
C ALA A 450 -18.35 7.73 -27.47
N ALA A 451 -18.76 6.92 -28.44
CA ALA A 451 -18.22 5.58 -28.64
C ALA A 451 -16.73 5.61 -28.98
N PHE A 452 -16.30 6.54 -29.83
CA PHE A 452 -14.89 6.72 -30.18
C PHE A 452 -14.05 7.17 -28.98
N ALA A 453 -14.51 8.19 -28.25
CA ALA A 453 -13.86 8.67 -27.03
C ALA A 453 -13.77 7.59 -25.96
N ASN A 454 -14.77 6.70 -25.84
CA ASN A 454 -14.71 5.56 -24.93
C ASN A 454 -13.63 4.54 -25.33
N SER A 455 -13.50 4.25 -26.62
CA SER A 455 -12.43 3.37 -27.12
C SER A 455 -11.04 3.96 -26.84
N LEU A 456 -10.87 5.27 -27.06
CA LEU A 456 -9.65 5.99 -26.70
C LEU A 456 -9.39 5.95 -25.19
N GLY A 457 -10.41 6.26 -24.37
CA GLY A 457 -10.29 6.25 -22.92
C GLY A 457 -9.88 4.89 -22.37
N ASN A 458 -10.45 3.80 -22.88
CA ASN A 458 -10.10 2.45 -22.45
C ASN A 458 -8.64 2.10 -22.76
N ALA A 459 -8.17 2.47 -23.96
CA ALA A 459 -6.80 2.23 -24.36
C ALA A 459 -5.81 3.12 -23.56
N ILE A 460 -6.13 4.40 -23.37
CA ILE A 460 -5.31 5.33 -22.60
C ILE A 460 -5.22 4.90 -21.14
N LYS A 461 -6.33 4.47 -20.52
CA LYS A 461 -6.36 4.06 -19.10
C LYS A 461 -5.39 2.92 -18.79
N ALA A 462 -5.11 2.05 -19.76
CA ALA A 462 -4.12 0.98 -19.63
C ALA A 462 -2.67 1.49 -19.54
N VAL A 463 -2.39 2.70 -20.06
CA VAL A 463 -1.06 3.31 -20.09
C VAL A 463 -0.92 4.45 -19.08
N ASN A 464 -2.02 5.16 -18.78
CA ASN A 464 -2.12 6.21 -17.79
C ASN A 464 -3.34 5.98 -16.89
N PRO A 465 -3.15 5.46 -15.65
CA PRO A 465 -4.26 5.18 -14.74
C PRO A 465 -4.96 6.46 -14.23
N GLU A 466 -4.35 7.64 -14.39
CA GLU A 466 -4.92 8.94 -14.03
C GLU A 466 -5.83 9.53 -15.13
N LEU A 467 -6.51 8.68 -15.91
CA LEU A 467 -7.58 9.13 -16.80
C LEU A 467 -8.77 9.64 -15.98
N ILE A 468 -9.01 10.95 -16.01
CA ILE A 468 -10.07 11.65 -15.28
C ILE A 468 -11.45 11.31 -15.89
N GLY A 469 -11.51 11.14 -17.21
CA GLY A 469 -12.70 10.66 -17.92
C GLY A 469 -13.04 11.46 -19.17
N ILE A 470 -14.25 11.23 -19.68
CA ILE A 470 -14.79 11.87 -20.88
C ILE A 470 -15.71 13.01 -20.47
N LYS A 471 -15.56 14.18 -21.11
CA LYS A 471 -16.25 15.43 -20.77
C LYS A 471 -16.81 16.10 -22.02
N SER A 472 -17.83 16.93 -21.87
CA SER A 472 -18.18 17.95 -22.86
C SER A 472 -18.22 19.34 -22.24
N ARG A 473 -18.07 20.39 -23.05
CA ARG A 473 -18.21 21.78 -22.60
C ARG A 473 -19.60 22.28 -23.01
N THR A 474 -20.28 23.05 -22.16
CA THR A 474 -21.59 23.66 -22.50
C THR A 474 -21.48 24.58 -23.71
N GLN A 475 -20.45 25.44 -23.74
CA GLN A 475 -20.15 26.26 -24.93
C GLN A 475 -19.69 25.39 -26.12
N GLY A 476 -19.19 24.20 -25.80
CA GLY A 476 -18.65 23.21 -26.73
C GLY A 476 -17.29 23.61 -27.29
N ILE A 477 -16.67 22.68 -28.01
CA ILE A 477 -15.35 22.86 -28.61
C ILE A 477 -15.51 22.95 -30.11
N TRP A 478 -15.16 24.10 -30.69
CA TRP A 478 -15.51 24.46 -32.07
C TRP A 478 -14.99 23.44 -33.09
N VAL A 479 -13.72 23.02 -33.00
CA VAL A 479 -13.13 22.07 -33.96
C VAL A 479 -13.86 20.72 -33.96
N LEU A 480 -14.27 20.23 -32.79
CA LEU A 480 -15.02 18.97 -32.65
C LEU A 480 -16.47 19.07 -33.19
N GLN A 481 -17.02 20.28 -33.29
CA GLN A 481 -18.34 20.52 -33.88
C GLN A 481 -18.28 20.69 -35.40
N ALA A 482 -17.15 21.18 -35.92
CA ALA A 482 -17.00 21.53 -37.32
C ALA A 482 -16.50 20.36 -38.21
N VAL A 483 -15.84 19.36 -37.61
CA VAL A 483 -15.47 18.13 -38.34
C VAL A 483 -16.69 17.24 -38.58
N LYS A 484 -16.75 16.62 -39.77
CA LYS A 484 -17.90 15.81 -40.23
C LYS A 484 -17.78 14.32 -39.90
N CYS A 485 -16.73 13.92 -39.19
CA CYS A 485 -16.46 12.56 -38.76
C CYS A 485 -16.49 12.44 -37.22
N PRO A 486 -16.56 11.22 -36.68
CA PRO A 486 -16.41 11.02 -35.24
C PRO A 486 -15.09 11.62 -34.73
N SER A 487 -15.17 12.35 -33.62
CA SER A 487 -14.07 13.17 -33.13
C SER A 487 -13.96 13.20 -31.61
N ALA A 488 -12.71 13.33 -31.14
CA ALA A 488 -12.37 13.53 -29.75
C ALA A 488 -11.14 14.42 -29.62
N LEU A 489 -11.08 15.20 -28.54
CA LEU A 489 -9.90 15.96 -28.13
C LEU A 489 -9.33 15.33 -26.87
N VAL A 490 -8.04 15.01 -26.85
CA VAL A 490 -7.36 14.40 -25.71
C VAL A 490 -6.43 15.44 -25.09
N GLU A 491 -6.73 15.84 -23.86
CA GLU A 491 -5.83 16.59 -23.00
C GLU A 491 -4.86 15.59 -22.35
N ALA A 492 -3.64 15.47 -22.88
CA ALA A 492 -2.70 14.40 -22.54
C ALA A 492 -2.10 14.50 -21.11
N GLY A 493 -2.45 15.55 -20.37
CA GLY A 493 -1.94 15.89 -19.04
C GLY A 493 -2.05 17.39 -18.79
N PHE A 494 -1.64 17.86 -17.61
CA PHE A 494 -1.60 19.28 -17.26
C PHE A 494 -0.18 19.86 -17.38
N MET A 495 0.03 20.87 -18.22
CA MET A 495 1.28 21.63 -18.38
C MET A 495 1.79 22.26 -17.08
N THR A 496 0.89 22.51 -16.12
CA THR A 496 1.20 23.04 -14.79
C THR A 496 1.55 21.97 -13.77
N SER A 497 1.26 20.70 -14.06
CA SER A 497 1.65 19.55 -13.24
C SER A 497 3.06 19.11 -13.63
N ALA A 498 4.00 19.13 -12.68
CA ALA A 498 5.37 18.70 -12.93
C ALA A 498 5.44 17.21 -13.36
N ASP A 499 4.56 16.37 -12.81
CA ASP A 499 4.48 14.94 -13.13
C ASP A 499 3.99 14.74 -14.57
N ASP A 500 2.88 15.37 -14.93
CA ASP A 500 2.30 15.24 -16.28
C ASP A 500 3.23 15.84 -17.32
N LEU A 501 3.82 17.00 -17.05
CA LEU A 501 4.77 17.63 -17.97
C LEU A 501 5.99 16.72 -18.20
N LYS A 502 6.56 16.15 -17.13
CA LYS A 502 7.68 15.21 -17.23
C LYS A 502 7.30 13.97 -18.04
N MET A 503 6.09 13.43 -17.84
CA MET A 503 5.58 12.31 -18.62
C MET A 503 5.39 12.69 -20.09
N MET A 504 4.72 13.80 -20.39
CA MET A 504 4.48 14.27 -21.75
C MET A 504 5.77 14.61 -22.51
N GLN A 505 6.87 14.90 -21.80
CA GLN A 505 8.19 15.10 -22.40
C GLN A 505 9.03 13.83 -22.55
N ASP A 506 8.73 12.74 -21.82
CA ASP A 506 9.46 11.48 -21.90
C ASP A 506 9.16 10.77 -23.23
N PRO A 507 10.15 10.57 -24.11
CA PRO A 507 9.94 9.89 -25.40
C PRO A 507 9.34 8.49 -25.27
N ASN A 508 9.64 7.76 -24.18
CA ASN A 508 9.07 6.43 -23.96
C ASN A 508 7.59 6.51 -23.62
N TYR A 509 7.20 7.49 -22.79
CA TYR A 509 5.80 7.73 -22.49
C TYR A 509 5.06 8.21 -23.74
N GLN A 510 5.62 9.14 -24.51
CA GLN A 510 5.04 9.60 -25.79
C GLN A 510 4.77 8.41 -26.73
N LYS A 511 5.70 7.46 -26.85
CA LYS A 511 5.51 6.24 -27.65
C LYS A 511 4.39 5.34 -27.10
N ARG A 512 4.34 5.09 -25.78
CA ARG A 512 3.27 4.28 -25.18
C ARG A 512 1.90 4.96 -25.30
N PHE A 513 1.85 6.27 -25.07
CA PHE A 513 0.65 7.08 -25.23
C PHE A 513 0.18 7.07 -26.69
N ALA A 514 1.09 7.25 -27.65
CA ALA A 514 0.79 7.13 -29.07
C ALA A 514 0.21 5.76 -29.45
N ASN A 515 0.82 4.67 -28.97
CA ASN A 515 0.30 3.31 -29.15
C ASN A 515 -1.11 3.15 -28.56
N SER A 516 -1.40 3.79 -27.42
CA SER A 516 -2.74 3.75 -26.81
C SER A 516 -3.78 4.47 -27.67
N ILE A 517 -3.44 5.60 -28.29
CA ILE A 517 -4.31 6.30 -29.24
C ILE A 517 -4.60 5.40 -30.44
N LEU A 518 -3.57 4.78 -31.03
CA LEU A 518 -3.74 3.85 -32.16
C LEU A 518 -4.59 2.63 -31.80
N THR A 519 -4.39 2.08 -30.60
CA THR A 519 -5.19 0.96 -30.10
C THR A 519 -6.65 1.35 -29.96
N GLY A 520 -6.96 2.52 -29.40
CA GLY A 520 -8.33 3.03 -29.31
C GLY A 520 -8.96 3.27 -30.69
N VAL A 521 -8.19 3.78 -31.65
CA VAL A 521 -8.61 3.93 -33.05
C VAL A 521 -8.96 2.58 -33.69
N VAL A 522 -8.05 1.61 -33.64
CA VAL A 522 -8.25 0.27 -34.22
C VAL A 522 -9.46 -0.41 -33.61
N ASN A 523 -9.59 -0.39 -32.28
CA ASN A 523 -10.69 -1.05 -31.59
C ASN A 523 -12.05 -0.47 -31.99
N TYR A 524 -12.14 0.85 -32.15
CA TYR A 524 -13.37 1.49 -32.61
C TYR A 524 -13.70 1.10 -34.06
N LEU A 525 -12.73 1.14 -34.96
CA LEU A 525 -12.94 0.81 -36.37
C LEU A 525 -13.28 -0.67 -36.56
N ALA A 526 -12.59 -1.58 -35.88
CA ALA A 526 -12.89 -3.01 -35.94
C ALA A 526 -14.30 -3.33 -35.42
N ALA A 527 -14.75 -2.66 -34.35
CA ALA A 527 -16.13 -2.81 -33.88
C ALA A 527 -17.15 -2.32 -34.92
N LYS A 528 -16.84 -1.22 -35.63
CA LYS A 528 -17.68 -0.67 -36.70
C LYS A 528 -17.77 -1.61 -37.91
N GLU A 529 -16.67 -2.23 -38.32
CA GLU A 529 -16.66 -3.21 -39.43
C GLU A 529 -17.48 -4.45 -39.14
N ASN A 530 -17.39 -4.97 -37.91
CA ASN A 530 -18.09 -6.17 -37.50
C ASN A 530 -19.57 -5.95 -37.18
N GLN A 531 -20.13 -4.77 -37.51
CA GLN A 531 -21.52 -4.38 -37.28
C GLN A 531 -21.99 -4.63 -35.84
N VAL A 532 -21.09 -4.53 -34.87
CA VAL A 532 -21.45 -4.59 -33.46
C VAL A 532 -22.23 -3.31 -33.16
N THR A 533 -23.55 -3.43 -33.09
CA THR A 533 -24.45 -2.30 -32.88
C THR A 533 -24.04 -1.52 -31.63
N VAL A 534 -23.77 -0.22 -31.81
CA VAL A 534 -23.37 0.77 -30.79
C VAL A 534 -24.41 0.91 -29.64
N ALA A 535 -25.56 0.21 -29.74
CA ALA A 535 -26.64 0.15 -28.78
C ALA A 535 -26.31 -0.54 -27.44
N GLU A 536 -25.22 -1.31 -27.34
CA GLU A 536 -24.81 -1.94 -26.06
C GLU A 536 -23.88 -1.07 -25.20
N PHE A 537 -23.36 0.04 -25.72
CA PHE A 537 -22.72 1.06 -24.89
C PHE A 537 -23.80 1.90 -24.21
N LYS A 538 -24.19 1.57 -22.97
CA LYS A 538 -25.07 2.44 -22.17
C LYS A 538 -24.54 3.88 -22.22
N ALA A 539 -25.40 4.80 -22.66
CA ALA A 539 -25.09 6.21 -22.80
C ALA A 539 -24.37 6.72 -21.53
N ILE A 540 -23.10 7.11 -21.69
CA ILE A 540 -22.27 7.64 -20.62
C ILE A 540 -22.88 9.00 -20.24
N LYS A 541 -23.25 9.17 -18.97
CA LYS A 541 -23.64 10.47 -18.45
C LYS A 541 -22.41 11.37 -18.48
N ASP A 542 -22.55 12.55 -19.07
CA ASP A 542 -21.52 13.59 -18.97
C ASP A 542 -21.30 13.87 -17.49
N THR A 543 -20.03 13.81 -17.07
CA THR A 543 -19.51 13.69 -15.70
C THR A 543 -19.66 12.33 -15.01
N THR A 544 -18.49 11.80 -14.62
CA THR A 544 -18.20 10.55 -13.87
C THR A 544 -18.30 9.26 -14.68
N VAL A 545 -17.23 8.45 -14.63
CA VAL A 545 -17.23 7.06 -15.08
C VAL A 545 -17.72 6.19 -13.91
N PRO A 546 -18.97 5.70 -13.92
CA PRO A 546 -19.28 4.41 -13.35
C PRO A 546 -19.46 3.41 -14.51
N ASN A 547 -18.59 2.40 -14.54
CA ASN A 547 -18.59 1.25 -15.44
C ASN A 547 -18.11 1.50 -16.88
N VAL A 548 -16.79 1.56 -17.04
CA VAL A 548 -16.15 1.06 -18.26
C VAL A 548 -16.37 -0.45 -18.30
N GLN A 549 -17.33 -0.90 -19.12
CA GLN A 549 -17.37 -2.31 -19.54
C GLN A 549 -16.41 -2.47 -20.71
N VAL A 550 -15.45 -3.37 -20.52
CA VAL A 550 -14.49 -3.78 -21.55
C VAL A 550 -15.25 -4.55 -22.62
N LEU A 551 -15.11 -4.13 -23.88
CA LEU A 551 -15.54 -4.91 -25.02
C LEU A 551 -14.58 -6.12 -25.15
N ASN A 552 -15.00 -7.30 -24.70
CA ASN A 552 -14.29 -8.54 -24.98
C ASN A 552 -14.64 -8.99 -26.40
N LEU A 553 -13.92 -8.48 -27.40
CA LEU A 553 -13.97 -9.01 -28.76
C LEU A 553 -13.01 -10.20 -28.85
N THR A 554 -13.47 -11.38 -28.43
CA THR A 554 -12.91 -12.64 -28.90
C THR A 554 -14.03 -13.57 -29.31
N LYS A 555 -14.06 -13.88 -30.61
CA LYS A 555 -14.91 -14.90 -31.20
C LYS A 555 -14.38 -16.26 -30.75
N THR A 556 -14.79 -16.76 -29.59
CA THR A 556 -14.53 -18.14 -29.17
C THR A 556 -15.75 -18.71 -28.45
N ALA A 557 -16.05 -19.97 -28.77
CA ALA A 557 -17.17 -20.75 -28.25
C ALA A 557 -17.34 -20.66 -26.72
N PRO A 558 -18.54 -20.90 -26.18
CA PRO A 558 -18.84 -20.65 -24.78
C PRO A 558 -17.95 -21.52 -23.88
N VAL A 559 -17.12 -20.87 -23.07
CA VAL A 559 -16.41 -21.53 -21.96
C VAL A 559 -17.43 -21.71 -20.84
N GLU A 560 -17.87 -22.94 -20.64
CA GLU A 560 -18.71 -23.33 -19.50
C GLU A 560 -17.86 -23.33 -18.21
N ASN A 561 -18.33 -22.62 -17.19
CA ASN A 561 -17.65 -22.43 -15.90
C ASN A 561 -17.45 -23.76 -15.13
N PRO A 562 -16.40 -23.88 -14.28
CA PRO A 562 -16.24 -25.02 -13.37
C PRO A 562 -17.32 -25.02 -12.27
N LEU A 563 -17.68 -26.21 -11.80
CA LEU A 563 -18.67 -26.39 -10.72
C LEU A 563 -18.07 -25.96 -9.39
N VAL A 564 -18.79 -25.17 -8.58
CA VAL A 564 -18.31 -24.75 -7.25
C VAL A 564 -19.13 -25.44 -6.17
N VAL A 565 -18.45 -26.03 -5.18
CA VAL A 565 -19.04 -26.75 -4.05
C VAL A 565 -18.53 -26.12 -2.76
N VAL A 566 -19.41 -25.60 -1.93
CA VAL A 566 -19.06 -24.98 -0.64
C VAL A 566 -19.64 -25.84 0.48
N ASP A 567 -18.78 -26.32 1.38
CA ASP A 567 -19.14 -27.20 2.51
C ASP A 567 -20.04 -28.39 2.11
N GLY A 568 -19.73 -28.98 0.95
CA GLY A 568 -20.44 -30.13 0.39
C GLY A 568 -21.71 -29.79 -0.39
N LYS A 569 -22.10 -28.51 -0.51
CA LYS A 569 -23.26 -28.07 -1.31
C LYS A 569 -22.83 -27.43 -2.63
N ILE A 570 -23.37 -27.94 -3.73
CA ILE A 570 -23.19 -27.37 -5.08
C ILE A 570 -23.83 -25.98 -5.13
N GLN A 571 -23.07 -24.99 -5.58
CA GLN A 571 -23.52 -23.62 -5.75
C GLN A 571 -24.00 -23.43 -7.19
N SER A 572 -25.32 -23.44 -7.37
CA SER A 572 -25.95 -23.30 -8.68
C SER A 572 -26.01 -21.84 -9.11
N ASN A 573 -25.04 -21.39 -9.94
CA ASN A 573 -25.03 -20.14 -10.72
C ASN A 573 -25.36 -18.80 -10.00
N ASP A 574 -25.50 -18.77 -8.68
CA ASP A 574 -25.91 -17.57 -7.93
C ASP A 574 -24.73 -16.67 -7.49
N GLU A 575 -23.50 -17.06 -7.85
CA GLU A 575 -22.24 -16.41 -7.46
C GLU A 575 -22.09 -16.19 -5.94
N SER A 576 -22.90 -16.86 -5.11
CA SER A 576 -22.93 -16.67 -3.66
C SER A 576 -21.58 -17.00 -3.00
N TRP A 577 -20.86 -17.97 -3.56
CA TRP A 577 -19.51 -18.33 -3.17
C TRP A 577 -18.49 -17.18 -3.33
N LYS A 578 -18.72 -16.22 -4.23
CA LYS A 578 -17.84 -15.03 -4.37
C LYS A 578 -17.92 -14.08 -3.16
N LYS A 579 -18.95 -14.24 -2.33
CA LYS A 579 -19.19 -13.43 -1.12
C LYS A 579 -18.65 -14.09 0.14
N ILE A 580 -18.03 -15.27 0.05
CA ILE A 580 -17.41 -15.95 1.20
C ILE A 580 -16.22 -15.11 1.67
N ASN A 581 -16.21 -14.77 2.96
CA ASN A 581 -15.11 -14.03 3.56
C ASN A 581 -13.82 -14.88 3.49
N PRO A 582 -12.72 -14.38 2.90
CA PRO A 582 -11.47 -15.15 2.77
C PRO A 582 -10.94 -15.69 4.11
N ASN A 583 -11.17 -14.99 5.22
CA ASN A 583 -10.71 -15.40 6.55
C ASN A 583 -11.49 -16.62 7.09
N SER A 584 -12.69 -16.87 6.58
CA SER A 584 -13.57 -17.99 6.95
C SER A 584 -13.29 -19.28 6.21
N ILE A 585 -12.39 -19.27 5.21
CA ILE A 585 -12.07 -20.45 4.40
C ILE A 585 -11.03 -21.31 5.14
N ALA A 586 -11.33 -22.60 5.30
CA ALA A 586 -10.42 -23.60 5.84
C ALA A 586 -9.53 -24.19 4.74
N THR A 587 -10.12 -24.68 3.65
CA THR A 587 -9.39 -25.24 2.50
C THR A 587 -10.11 -24.92 1.19
N ILE A 588 -9.35 -24.89 0.09
CA ILE A 588 -9.88 -24.85 -1.28
C ILE A 588 -9.17 -25.96 -2.05
N ASP A 589 -9.94 -26.95 -2.49
CA ASP A 589 -9.46 -28.08 -3.28
C ASP A 589 -9.99 -27.97 -4.71
N VAL A 590 -9.16 -28.28 -5.71
CA VAL A 590 -9.54 -28.21 -7.13
C VAL A 590 -9.41 -29.58 -7.76
N LEU A 591 -10.55 -30.14 -8.20
CA LEU A 591 -10.64 -31.43 -8.88
C LEU A 591 -10.72 -31.20 -10.39
N LYS A 592 -9.98 -32.01 -11.18
CA LYS A 592 -9.91 -31.90 -12.64
C LYS A 592 -10.02 -33.28 -13.31
N GLY A 593 -10.56 -33.31 -14.53
CA GLY A 593 -10.63 -34.53 -15.36
C GLY A 593 -11.50 -35.65 -14.75
N GLU A 594 -11.06 -36.90 -14.89
CA GLU A 594 -11.78 -38.10 -14.41
C GLU A 594 -12.11 -38.07 -12.91
N SER A 595 -11.26 -37.46 -12.07
CA SER A 595 -11.50 -37.35 -10.63
C SER A 595 -12.70 -36.46 -10.28
N ALA A 596 -12.92 -35.38 -11.04
CA ALA A 596 -14.07 -34.50 -10.91
C ALA A 596 -15.35 -35.17 -11.42
N LYS A 597 -15.24 -35.92 -12.53
CA LYS A 597 -16.35 -36.67 -13.13
C LYS A 597 -16.80 -37.86 -12.26
N ALA A 598 -15.87 -38.54 -11.59
CA ALA A 598 -16.16 -39.65 -10.68
C ALA A 598 -16.96 -39.24 -9.44
N LEU A 599 -16.73 -38.02 -8.93
CA LEU A 599 -17.38 -37.51 -7.71
C LEU A 599 -18.65 -36.69 -8.00
N TYR A 600 -18.70 -35.98 -9.14
CA TYR A 600 -19.77 -35.02 -9.45
C TYR A 600 -20.44 -35.25 -10.81
N GLY A 601 -20.19 -36.38 -11.47
CA GLY A 601 -20.78 -36.73 -12.77
C GLY A 601 -20.41 -35.75 -13.89
N ASP A 602 -21.23 -35.67 -14.93
CA ASP A 602 -21.00 -34.76 -16.06
C ASP A 602 -21.01 -33.27 -15.67
N ALA A 603 -21.59 -32.92 -14.51
CA ALA A 603 -21.50 -31.57 -13.96
C ALA A 603 -20.06 -31.17 -13.55
N GLY A 604 -19.20 -32.16 -13.26
CA GLY A 604 -17.78 -31.96 -12.96
C GLY A 604 -16.86 -31.99 -14.19
N LYS A 605 -17.39 -32.15 -15.41
CA LYS A 605 -16.58 -32.32 -16.65
C LYS A 605 -15.61 -31.15 -16.91
N ASN A 606 -15.98 -29.95 -16.44
CA ASN A 606 -15.21 -28.71 -16.59
C ASN A 606 -14.37 -28.37 -15.33
N GLY A 607 -14.21 -29.33 -14.41
CA GLY A 607 -13.51 -29.17 -13.13
C GLY A 607 -14.44 -28.74 -11.99
N VAL A 608 -14.06 -29.08 -10.75
CA VAL A 608 -14.82 -28.74 -9.53
C VAL A 608 -13.93 -28.03 -8.53
N ILE A 609 -14.40 -26.90 -7.98
CA ILE A 609 -13.75 -26.18 -6.89
C ILE A 609 -14.52 -26.51 -5.60
N VAL A 610 -13.87 -27.18 -4.66
CA VAL A 610 -14.44 -27.52 -3.35
C VAL A 610 -13.87 -26.58 -2.30
N ILE A 611 -14.72 -25.75 -1.71
CA ILE A 611 -14.40 -24.80 -0.65
C ILE A 611 -14.92 -25.40 0.66
N LYS A 612 -14.07 -25.53 1.67
CA LYS A 612 -14.49 -25.84 3.04
C LYS A 612 -14.25 -24.64 3.94
N THR A 613 -15.23 -24.28 4.76
CA THR A 613 -15.11 -23.17 5.71
C THR A 613 -14.64 -23.64 7.09
N LYS A 614 -14.07 -22.71 7.88
CA LYS A 614 -13.67 -22.93 9.26
C LYS A 614 -14.94 -22.91 10.12
N ILE A 615 -15.50 -24.07 10.42
CA ILE A 615 -16.68 -24.18 11.28
C ILE A 615 -16.34 -23.70 12.70
N THR A 616 -16.92 -22.58 13.13
CA THR A 616 -17.04 -22.20 14.54
C THR A 616 -18.41 -22.65 15.05
N GLU A 617 -18.44 -23.67 15.91
CA GLU A 617 -19.64 -24.01 16.69
C GLU A 617 -19.80 -22.99 17.83
N ILE A 618 -20.97 -22.36 17.91
CA ILE A 618 -21.34 -21.48 19.02
C ILE A 618 -22.39 -22.22 19.85
N THR A 619 -22.05 -22.52 21.11
CA THR A 619 -23.00 -23.04 22.08
C THR A 619 -23.77 -21.88 22.69
N VAL A 620 -25.07 -21.81 22.41
CA VAL A 620 -25.99 -20.84 23.03
C VAL A 620 -26.74 -21.54 24.16
N THR A 621 -26.73 -20.94 25.35
CA THR A 621 -27.51 -21.43 26.50
C THR A 621 -28.74 -20.55 26.65
N GLY A 622 -29.93 -21.14 26.59
CA GLY A 622 -31.20 -20.44 26.79
C GLY A 622 -31.41 -20.00 28.24
N THR A 623 -32.34 -19.07 28.47
CA THR A 623 -32.73 -18.60 29.81
C THR A 623 -33.41 -19.67 30.67
N ASP A 624 -33.69 -20.85 30.11
CA ASP A 624 -34.16 -22.06 30.79
C ASP A 624 -33.03 -23.05 31.14
N GLY A 625 -31.77 -22.71 30.83
CA GLY A 625 -30.59 -23.54 31.10
C GLY A 625 -30.29 -24.60 30.04
N LYS A 626 -31.08 -24.73 28.97
CA LYS A 626 -30.79 -25.68 27.88
C LYS A 626 -29.72 -25.14 26.93
N LYS A 627 -28.73 -25.98 26.62
CA LYS A 627 -27.64 -25.68 25.69
C LYS A 627 -27.96 -26.20 24.29
N MET A 628 -27.90 -25.33 23.30
CA MET A 628 -27.92 -25.69 21.87
C MET A 628 -26.62 -25.29 21.20
N ASN A 629 -26.06 -26.20 20.39
CA ASN A 629 -24.93 -25.90 19.53
C ASN A 629 -25.44 -25.44 18.17
N ILE A 630 -25.07 -24.24 17.75
CA ILE A 630 -25.41 -23.67 16.45
C ILE A 630 -24.11 -23.50 15.65
N LYS A 631 -24.08 -24.04 14.42
CA LYS A 631 -22.98 -23.82 13.46
C LYS A 631 -23.17 -22.44 12.82
N ALA A 632 -22.13 -21.61 12.87
CA ALA A 632 -22.19 -20.20 12.48
C ALA A 632 -22.39 -19.93 10.97
N ASP A 633 -22.42 -20.96 10.11
CA ASP A 633 -22.56 -20.83 8.65
C ASP A 633 -23.83 -21.52 8.09
N GLN A 634 -24.97 -21.27 8.72
CA GLN A 634 -26.16 -21.11 7.90
C GLN A 634 -26.36 -19.62 7.73
N SER A 635 -25.91 -19.11 6.57
CA SER A 635 -26.50 -17.93 5.97
C SER A 635 -28.01 -17.98 6.25
N LEU A 636 -28.52 -16.97 6.95
CA LEU A 636 -29.94 -16.67 7.02
C LEU A 636 -30.38 -16.37 5.58
N ASN A 637 -30.66 -17.44 4.82
CA ASN A 637 -31.25 -17.38 3.49
C ASN A 637 -32.77 -17.25 3.65
N GLY A 638 -33.17 -16.28 4.45
CA GLY A 638 -34.53 -15.82 4.63
C GLY A 638 -34.46 -14.30 4.60
N LYS A 639 -35.11 -13.70 3.60
CA LYS A 639 -35.32 -12.25 3.44
C LYS A 639 -35.27 -11.53 4.79
N ILE A 640 -34.15 -10.87 5.10
CA ILE A 640 -34.14 -9.85 6.14
C ILE A 640 -34.78 -8.63 5.47
N ASP A 641 -36.10 -8.53 5.69
CA ASP A 641 -36.91 -7.38 5.36
C ASP A 641 -36.19 -6.12 5.87
N SER A 642 -36.10 -5.10 5.02
CA SER A 642 -35.30 -3.88 5.16
C SER A 642 -35.83 -2.92 6.24
N LYS A 643 -36.23 -3.44 7.40
CA LYS A 643 -37.03 -2.73 8.40
C LYS A 643 -36.49 -2.77 9.83
N VAL A 644 -35.35 -3.44 10.08
CA VAL A 644 -34.68 -3.40 11.39
C VAL A 644 -33.97 -2.06 11.58
N VAL A 645 -34.19 -1.41 12.72
CA VAL A 645 -33.64 -0.07 13.01
C VAL A 645 -32.38 -0.18 13.89
N TYR A 646 -31.35 0.58 13.56
CA TYR A 646 -30.07 0.59 14.28
C TYR A 646 -29.94 1.87 15.11
N PHE A 647 -29.39 1.76 16.31
CA PHE A 647 -29.02 2.89 17.16
C PHE A 647 -27.55 2.75 17.58
N ILE A 648 -26.79 3.84 17.52
CA ILE A 648 -25.42 3.95 18.04
C ILE A 648 -25.42 5.08 19.07
N ASP A 649 -25.04 4.77 20.31
CA ASP A 649 -25.06 5.71 21.44
C ASP A 649 -26.39 6.46 21.58
N GLY A 650 -27.50 5.76 21.30
CA GLY A 650 -28.85 6.33 21.35
C GLY A 650 -29.28 7.10 20.10
N VAL A 651 -28.43 7.19 19.06
CA VAL A 651 -28.75 7.87 17.79
C VAL A 651 -29.11 6.87 16.70
N LYS A 652 -30.29 7.05 16.08
CA LYS A 652 -30.75 6.22 14.97
C LYS A 652 -29.82 6.34 13.76
N THR A 653 -29.44 5.20 13.19
CA THR A 653 -28.48 5.12 12.09
C THR A 653 -28.94 4.13 11.02
N ASP A 654 -28.26 4.15 9.86
CA ASP A 654 -28.50 3.20 8.78
C ASP A 654 -27.56 1.98 8.87
N SER A 655 -27.94 0.91 8.17
CA SER A 655 -27.17 -0.34 8.13
C SER A 655 -25.78 -0.17 7.48
N LEU A 656 -25.60 0.86 6.64
CA LEU A 656 -24.35 1.18 5.95
C LEU A 656 -23.33 1.82 6.90
N THR A 657 -23.81 2.54 7.91
CA THR A 657 -22.99 3.17 8.95
C THR A 657 -22.54 2.14 9.98
N MET A 658 -23.39 1.16 10.31
CA MET A 658 -23.01 0.01 11.15
C MET A 658 -21.89 -0.82 10.51
N THR A 659 -22.00 -1.12 9.21
CA THR A 659 -20.98 -1.93 8.49
C THR A 659 -19.64 -1.22 8.34
N LYS A 660 -19.58 0.11 8.55
CA LYS A 660 -18.36 0.92 8.51
C LYS A 660 -17.77 1.21 9.89
N MET A 661 -18.40 0.73 10.97
CA MET A 661 -17.91 0.95 12.32
C MET A 661 -16.71 0.06 12.64
N ASP A 662 -15.73 0.62 13.35
CA ASP A 662 -14.62 -0.16 13.92
C ASP A 662 -15.13 -1.05 15.07
N PRO A 663 -15.01 -2.38 14.99
CA PRO A 663 -15.45 -3.27 16.07
C PRO A 663 -14.77 -2.99 17.42
N GLN A 664 -13.58 -2.38 17.42
CA GLN A 664 -12.87 -2.06 18.66
C GLN A 664 -13.45 -0.86 19.40
N SER A 665 -14.25 -0.01 18.76
CA SER A 665 -14.91 1.14 19.39
C SER A 665 -16.21 0.78 20.10
N ILE A 666 -16.71 -0.44 19.95
CA ILE A 666 -17.99 -0.90 20.53
C ILE A 666 -17.79 -1.34 21.98
N ALA A 667 -18.57 -0.75 22.89
CA ALA A 667 -18.66 -1.15 24.29
C ALA A 667 -19.69 -2.27 24.50
N SER A 668 -20.86 -2.19 23.86
CA SER A 668 -21.88 -3.25 23.91
C SER A 668 -22.87 -3.17 22.75
N VAL A 669 -23.54 -4.30 22.46
CA VAL A 669 -24.62 -4.39 21.46
C VAL A 669 -25.81 -5.10 22.10
N ASN A 670 -26.97 -4.45 22.09
CA ASN A 670 -28.22 -4.98 22.62
C ASN A 670 -29.21 -5.17 21.47
N VAL A 671 -29.93 -6.28 21.48
CA VAL A 671 -30.96 -6.58 20.47
C VAL A 671 -32.31 -6.65 21.16
N TRP A 672 -33.22 -5.76 20.76
CA TRP A 672 -34.57 -5.63 21.32
C TRP A 672 -35.58 -6.17 20.30
N LYS A 673 -36.54 -6.98 20.75
CA LYS A 673 -37.58 -7.57 19.89
C LYS A 673 -38.94 -7.57 20.58
N GLY A 674 -40.01 -7.55 19.78
CA GLY A 674 -41.39 -7.68 20.25
C GLY A 674 -41.82 -6.53 21.17
N GLU A 675 -42.66 -6.85 22.15
CA GLU A 675 -43.26 -5.86 23.06
C GLU A 675 -42.22 -5.00 23.78
N LYS A 676 -41.07 -5.57 24.18
CA LYS A 676 -39.96 -4.84 24.81
C LYS A 676 -39.27 -3.82 23.87
N ALA A 677 -39.27 -4.06 22.56
CA ALA A 677 -38.77 -3.10 21.58
C ALA A 677 -39.78 -1.98 21.34
N LEU A 678 -41.07 -2.30 21.28
CA LEU A 678 -42.16 -1.34 21.14
C LEU A 678 -42.26 -0.41 22.37
N THR A 679 -42.14 -0.96 23.58
CA THR A 679 -42.16 -0.15 24.82
C THR A 679 -40.99 0.82 24.91
N LYS A 680 -39.82 0.46 24.37
CA LYS A 680 -38.59 1.25 24.51
C LYS A 680 -38.29 2.18 23.34
N PHE A 681 -38.68 1.81 22.12
CA PHE A 681 -38.35 2.52 20.87
C PHE A 681 -39.60 2.90 20.05
N GLY A 682 -40.80 2.73 20.60
CA GLY A 682 -42.07 3.08 19.94
C GLY A 682 -42.35 2.21 18.70
N ASP A 683 -43.18 2.72 17.79
CA ASP A 683 -43.59 2.02 16.55
C ASP A 683 -42.40 1.62 15.66
N GLU A 684 -41.26 2.31 15.81
CA GLU A 684 -40.02 1.98 15.11
C GLU A 684 -39.41 0.65 15.57
N GLY A 685 -39.74 0.20 16.78
CA GLY A 685 -39.32 -1.08 17.33
C GLY A 685 -40.13 -2.29 16.85
N GLN A 686 -41.17 -2.09 16.03
CA GLN A 686 -42.07 -3.17 15.60
C GLN A 686 -41.36 -4.30 14.85
N TYR A 687 -40.25 -4.00 14.18
CA TYR A 687 -39.44 -4.95 13.42
C TYR A 687 -38.12 -5.33 14.13
N GLY A 688 -37.95 -4.89 15.38
CA GLY A 688 -36.75 -5.11 16.19
C GLY A 688 -35.69 -4.01 16.06
N VAL A 689 -34.93 -3.80 17.13
CA VAL A 689 -33.91 -2.74 17.25
C VAL A 689 -32.56 -3.31 17.65
N ILE A 690 -31.49 -2.84 17.01
CA ILE A 690 -30.12 -3.12 17.41
C ILE A 690 -29.52 -1.83 18.00
N ASP A 691 -29.26 -1.83 19.31
CA ASP A 691 -28.79 -0.69 20.11
C ASP A 691 -27.33 -0.91 20.54
N ILE A 692 -26.43 -0.12 19.95
CA ILE A 692 -24.97 -0.24 20.08
C ILE A 692 -24.48 0.92 20.97
N LYS A 693 -23.68 0.64 21.99
CA LYS A 693 -22.96 1.66 22.76
C LYS A 693 -21.48 1.63 22.43
N THR A 694 -20.84 2.78 22.23
CA THR A 694 -19.40 2.89 21.99
C THR A 694 -18.62 3.21 23.27
N LYS A 695 -17.33 2.92 23.27
CA LYS A 695 -16.42 3.16 24.40
C LYS A 695 -16.19 4.66 24.67
N SER A 696 -16.46 5.51 23.68
CA SER A 696 -16.40 6.98 23.81
C SER A 696 -17.57 7.54 24.63
N GLY A 697 -18.74 6.89 24.62
CA GLY A 697 -19.93 7.34 25.34
C GLY A 697 -19.88 7.14 26.87
N ALA A 698 -18.83 6.50 27.40
CA ALA A 698 -18.72 6.16 28.83
C ALA A 698 -18.02 7.23 29.70
N GLN A 699 -17.53 8.34 29.11
CA GLN A 699 -16.89 9.43 29.86
C GLN A 699 -17.55 10.79 29.59
N LYS A 700 -18.45 11.17 30.52
CA LYS A 700 -18.79 12.53 30.99
C LYS A 700 -19.15 13.64 29.99
N THR A 701 -20.43 14.02 30.05
CA THR A 701 -20.98 15.35 30.43
C THR A 701 -20.27 16.63 29.99
N MET A 702 -21.08 17.49 29.35
CA MET A 702 -21.00 18.94 29.07
C MET A 702 -20.70 19.35 27.62
N GLN A 703 -21.81 19.67 26.93
CA GLN A 703 -22.01 20.65 25.86
C GLN A 703 -20.97 20.72 24.74
N GLU A 704 -21.30 20.07 23.62
CA GLU A 704 -20.75 20.42 22.31
C GLU A 704 -21.92 20.67 21.35
N VAL A 705 -22.05 21.90 20.88
CA VAL A 705 -23.04 22.30 19.88
C VAL A 705 -22.50 21.86 18.52
N GLU A 706 -23.13 20.84 17.93
CA GLU A 706 -22.78 20.38 16.59
C GLU A 706 -23.36 21.35 15.54
N VAL A 707 -22.47 22.05 14.83
CA VAL A 707 -22.83 23.04 13.80
C VAL A 707 -22.47 22.52 12.41
N ILE A 708 -23.50 22.43 11.56
CA ILE A 708 -23.38 22.09 10.13
C ILE A 708 -23.32 23.41 9.34
N GLY A 709 -22.35 23.52 8.44
CA GLY A 709 -21.99 24.73 7.69
C GLY A 709 -23.06 25.27 6.74
N TYR A 710 -22.71 26.38 6.08
CA TYR A 710 -23.55 27.15 5.16
C TYR A 710 -24.04 26.29 3.99
N GLN A 711 -25.36 26.28 3.72
CA GLN A 711 -25.92 25.63 2.54
C GLN A 711 -26.68 26.64 1.66
N THR A 712 -26.36 26.64 0.37
CA THR A 712 -27.08 27.36 -0.67
C THR A 712 -28.22 26.49 -1.22
N LYS A 713 -29.38 27.09 -1.53
CA LYS A 713 -30.51 26.38 -2.13
C LYS A 713 -30.15 25.91 -3.55
N LYS A 714 -30.66 24.73 -3.94
CA LYS A 714 -30.34 24.03 -5.19
C LYS A 714 -31.45 24.09 -6.25
N ASP A 715 -32.45 24.95 -6.10
CA ASP A 715 -33.54 25.12 -7.05
C ASP A 715 -33.33 26.35 -7.95
N GLY A 716 -33.11 26.11 -9.24
CA GLY A 716 -32.88 27.18 -10.21
C GLY A 716 -34.17 27.90 -10.57
N SER A 717 -34.33 29.14 -10.09
CA SER A 717 -35.02 30.20 -10.83
C SER A 717 -34.79 31.57 -10.17
N GLY A 718 -34.06 32.47 -10.84
CA GLY A 718 -33.91 33.87 -10.43
C GLY A 718 -33.28 34.72 -11.54
N ASN A 719 -34.01 35.76 -11.96
CA ASN A 719 -33.83 36.56 -13.18
C ASN A 719 -32.57 37.47 -13.15
N LEU A 720 -31.93 37.66 -14.30
CA LEU A 720 -30.75 38.53 -14.48
C LEU A 720 -31.17 39.98 -14.77
N GLY A 721 -30.94 40.91 -13.82
CA GLY A 721 -30.91 42.36 -14.08
C GLY A 721 -31.05 43.27 -12.86
N GLY A 722 -30.05 44.15 -12.64
CA GLY A 722 -30.15 45.45 -11.94
C GLY A 722 -30.35 45.48 -10.41
N SER A 723 -29.39 46.05 -9.67
CA SER A 723 -29.42 46.56 -8.28
C SER A 723 -30.38 45.96 -7.23
N GLY A 724 -30.67 44.66 -7.30
CA GLY A 724 -31.52 43.94 -6.36
C GLY A 724 -31.50 42.41 -6.53
N VAL A 725 -30.56 41.88 -7.31
CA VAL A 725 -30.45 40.43 -7.59
C VAL A 725 -29.77 39.74 -6.41
N VAL A 726 -30.49 38.81 -5.79
CA VAL A 726 -30.01 37.98 -4.69
C VAL A 726 -29.66 36.61 -5.24
N PHE A 727 -28.40 36.22 -5.17
CA PHE A 727 -27.91 34.96 -5.72
C PHE A 727 -28.14 33.82 -4.72
N GLN A 728 -28.67 32.70 -5.23
CA GLN A 728 -28.92 31.52 -4.42
C GLN A 728 -27.73 30.57 -4.35
N VAL A 729 -26.86 30.59 -5.37
CA VAL A 729 -25.61 29.83 -5.44
C VAL A 729 -24.50 30.75 -5.92
N THR A 730 -23.37 30.77 -5.23
CA THR A 730 -22.25 31.66 -5.50
C THR A 730 -20.92 30.92 -5.48
N GLU A 731 -19.91 31.41 -6.19
CA GLU A 731 -18.54 30.86 -6.18
C GLU A 731 -17.93 30.89 -4.78
N THR A 732 -18.07 32.01 -4.08
CA THR A 732 -17.75 32.14 -2.66
C THR A 732 -19.03 32.49 -1.91
N PRO A 733 -19.53 31.65 -0.99
CA PRO A 733 -20.74 31.95 -0.22
C PRO A 733 -20.50 33.09 0.77
N ALA A 734 -21.57 33.77 1.18
CA ALA A 734 -21.49 34.69 2.30
C ALA A 734 -21.18 33.92 3.59
N MET A 735 -20.30 34.47 4.42
CA MET A 735 -19.74 33.77 5.59
C MET A 735 -19.80 34.63 6.84
N PHE A 736 -19.96 34.01 8.00
CA PHE A 736 -19.80 34.70 9.28
C PHE A 736 -18.37 35.25 9.41
N PRO A 737 -18.16 36.45 9.98
CA PRO A 737 -16.82 37.01 10.11
C PRO A 737 -15.91 36.11 10.96
N GLY A 738 -14.78 35.69 10.37
CA GLY A 738 -13.85 34.73 10.97
C GLY A 738 -14.23 33.25 10.74
N GLY A 739 -15.19 32.97 9.86
CA GLY A 739 -15.57 31.62 9.43
C GLY A 739 -16.23 30.78 10.51
N VAL A 740 -16.24 29.46 10.29
CA VAL A 740 -16.96 28.49 11.12
C VAL A 740 -16.50 28.50 12.59
N SER A 741 -15.21 28.71 12.85
CA SER A 741 -14.68 28.77 14.23
C SER A 741 -15.24 29.97 15.01
N SER A 742 -15.28 31.16 14.39
CA SER A 742 -15.85 32.35 15.03
C SER A 742 -17.37 32.29 15.15
N TRP A 743 -18.04 31.63 14.21
CA TRP A 743 -19.47 31.33 14.30
C TRP A 743 -19.80 30.45 15.51
N ASN A 744 -19.04 29.37 15.74
CA ASN A 744 -19.22 28.51 16.91
C ASN A 744 -19.01 29.28 18.22
N LYS A 745 -17.98 30.14 18.28
CA LYS A 745 -17.75 31.01 19.46
C LYS A 745 -18.85 32.04 19.68
N TYR A 746 -19.43 32.57 18.60
CA TYR A 746 -20.58 33.48 18.68
C TYR A 746 -21.81 32.78 19.26
N LEU A 747 -22.14 31.59 18.75
CA LEU A 747 -23.26 30.79 19.26
C LEU A 747 -23.06 30.41 20.72
N ALA A 748 -21.88 29.91 21.10
CA ALA A 748 -21.58 29.54 22.48
C ALA A 748 -21.77 30.69 23.50
N ARG A 749 -21.68 31.95 23.06
CA ARG A 749 -21.85 33.14 23.91
C ARG A 749 -23.25 33.73 23.89
N ASN A 750 -24.01 33.53 22.81
CA ASN A 750 -25.26 34.27 22.56
C ASN A 750 -26.50 33.38 22.50
N LEU A 751 -26.33 32.08 22.32
CA LEU A 751 -27.40 31.09 22.25
C LEU A 751 -27.83 30.72 23.67
N SER A 752 -29.11 30.94 24.00
CA SER A 752 -29.71 30.46 25.25
C SER A 752 -30.48 29.17 24.98
N ASN A 753 -30.38 28.17 25.87
CA ASN A 753 -31.23 26.97 25.82
C ASN A 753 -32.35 27.01 26.88
N ASP A 754 -32.37 28.03 27.75
CA ASP A 754 -33.23 28.07 28.93
C ASP A 754 -34.72 28.12 28.58
N PHE A 755 -35.03 28.69 27.41
CA PHE A 755 -36.40 28.81 26.93
C PHE A 755 -37.01 27.44 26.58
N LEU A 756 -36.21 26.47 26.12
CA LEU A 756 -36.65 25.10 25.84
C LEU A 756 -37.04 24.38 27.14
N ILE A 757 -36.23 24.55 28.18
CA ILE A 757 -36.48 23.94 29.50
C ILE A 757 -37.72 24.56 30.13
N LYS A 758 -37.86 25.89 30.09
CA LYS A 758 -39.03 26.62 30.63
C LYS A 758 -40.35 26.26 29.93
N GLN A 759 -40.29 25.82 28.67
CA GLN A 759 -41.46 25.36 27.91
C GLN A 759 -41.66 23.83 27.95
N ASN A 760 -40.97 23.12 28.85
CA ASN A 760 -41.05 21.66 29.01
C ASN A 760 -40.73 20.87 27.72
N ALA A 761 -39.76 21.35 26.93
CA ALA A 761 -39.26 20.61 25.77
C ALA A 761 -38.69 19.26 26.22
N ALA A 762 -39.00 18.18 25.49
CA ALA A 762 -38.45 16.86 25.78
C ALA A 762 -36.92 16.85 25.60
N PRO A 763 -36.17 16.04 26.37
CA PRO A 763 -34.76 15.83 26.12
C PRO A 763 -34.49 15.42 24.66
N GLY A 764 -33.51 16.05 24.02
CA GLY A 764 -33.25 15.85 22.60
C GLY A 764 -32.66 17.08 21.91
N THR A 765 -32.48 16.96 20.60
CA THR A 765 -31.92 18.02 19.75
C THR A 765 -33.01 18.66 18.89
N TYR A 766 -33.01 19.99 18.85
CA TYR A 766 -33.97 20.81 18.10
C TYR A 766 -33.18 21.61 17.06
N LYS A 767 -33.29 21.24 15.79
CA LYS A 767 -32.53 21.86 14.69
C LYS A 767 -33.40 22.86 13.94
N VAL A 768 -32.99 24.12 13.91
CA VAL A 768 -33.65 25.19 13.13
C VAL A 768 -32.74 25.60 11.97
N VAL A 769 -33.29 25.60 10.76
CA VAL A 769 -32.64 26.14 9.56
C VAL A 769 -33.18 27.53 9.33
N VAL A 770 -32.33 28.55 9.36
CA VAL A 770 -32.69 29.95 9.13
C VAL A 770 -32.20 30.38 7.76
N ASN A 771 -33.13 30.89 6.95
CA ASN A 771 -32.88 31.49 5.66
C ASN A 771 -32.82 33.02 5.81
N PHE A 772 -31.83 33.67 5.20
CA PHE A 772 -31.70 35.12 5.21
C PHE A 772 -30.84 35.60 4.05
N ILE A 773 -30.87 36.91 3.80
CA ILE A 773 -30.10 37.56 2.75
C ILE A 773 -28.95 38.32 3.39
N VAL A 774 -27.74 38.12 2.85
CA VAL A 774 -26.58 38.96 3.11
C VAL A 774 -26.38 39.87 1.91
N ASP A 775 -26.41 41.18 2.11
CA ASP A 775 -26.18 42.15 1.04
C ASP A 775 -24.69 42.38 0.75
N ILE A 776 -24.39 43.24 -0.23
CA ILE A 776 -23.02 43.56 -0.65
C ILE A 776 -22.19 44.28 0.44
N GLU A 777 -22.83 44.87 1.44
CA GLU A 777 -22.17 45.47 2.61
C GLU A 777 -22.11 44.52 3.82
N GLY A 778 -22.64 43.30 3.68
CA GLY A 778 -22.66 42.29 4.73
C GLY A 778 -23.80 42.44 5.73
N ASN A 779 -24.77 43.32 5.49
CA ASN A 779 -25.94 43.44 6.35
C ASN A 779 -26.88 42.26 6.11
N VAL A 780 -27.56 41.85 7.18
CA VAL A 780 -28.49 40.73 7.18
C VAL A 780 -29.92 41.24 7.11
N SER A 781 -30.71 40.72 6.17
CA SER A 781 -32.12 41.04 5.99
C SER A 781 -32.94 39.79 5.64
N GLN A 782 -34.28 39.91 5.67
CA GLN A 782 -35.21 38.82 5.33
C GLN A 782 -34.96 37.49 6.09
N VAL A 783 -34.68 37.60 7.39
CA VAL A 783 -34.39 36.45 8.27
C VAL A 783 -35.66 35.70 8.63
N ASN A 784 -35.79 34.47 8.12
CA ASN A 784 -36.94 33.59 8.30
C ASN A 784 -36.49 32.14 8.57
N ALA A 785 -36.99 31.49 9.61
CA ALA A 785 -36.77 30.06 9.80
C ALA A 785 -37.56 29.22 8.78
N VAL A 786 -36.88 28.27 8.14
CA VAL A 786 -37.44 27.31 7.17
C VAL A 786 -38.23 26.20 7.87
N ASN A 787 -37.91 25.91 9.13
CA ASN A 787 -38.63 24.93 9.94
C ASN A 787 -38.84 25.46 11.38
N ASN A 788 -39.82 24.91 12.08
CA ASN A 788 -40.10 25.24 13.48
C ASN A 788 -40.23 23.96 14.33
N PRO A 789 -39.17 23.56 15.05
CA PRO A 789 -39.20 22.45 16.00
C PRO A 789 -40.05 22.70 17.25
N GLY A 790 -40.58 23.92 17.44
CA GLY A 790 -41.41 24.30 18.56
C GLY A 790 -40.64 24.91 19.74
N TYR A 791 -41.35 25.13 20.85
CA TYR A 791 -40.80 25.55 22.14
C TYR A 791 -40.04 26.88 22.14
N GLY A 792 -40.24 27.78 21.16
CA GLY A 792 -39.53 29.07 21.04
C GLY A 792 -38.20 29.01 20.28
N SER A 793 -37.83 27.84 19.74
CA SER A 793 -36.51 27.63 19.10
C SER A 793 -36.37 28.38 17.78
N LYS A 794 -37.47 28.55 17.05
CA LYS A 794 -37.55 29.37 15.85
C LYS A 794 -37.16 30.81 16.14
N GLU A 795 -37.83 31.43 17.10
CA GLU A 795 -37.68 32.85 17.42
C GLU A 795 -36.27 33.16 17.92
N GLU A 796 -35.70 32.25 18.71
CA GLU A 796 -34.31 32.36 19.18
C GLU A 796 -33.31 32.23 18.03
N ALA A 797 -33.50 31.28 17.10
CA ALA A 797 -32.62 31.12 15.94
C ALA A 797 -32.65 32.37 15.02
N GLU A 798 -33.84 32.93 14.78
CA GLU A 798 -33.98 34.18 14.02
C GLU A 798 -33.35 35.37 14.76
N ARG A 799 -33.49 35.44 16.09
CA ARG A 799 -32.85 36.48 16.92
C ARG A 799 -31.33 36.43 16.80
N LEU A 800 -30.74 35.24 16.83
CA LEU A 800 -29.28 35.06 16.72
C LEU A 800 -28.73 35.57 15.39
N ILE A 801 -29.46 35.31 14.29
CA ILE A 801 -29.07 35.82 12.98
C ILE A 801 -29.24 37.34 12.88
N LYS A 802 -30.36 37.90 13.39
CA LYS A 802 -30.63 39.35 13.39
C LYS A 802 -29.65 40.15 14.27
N LYS A 803 -29.19 39.57 15.38
CA LYS A 803 -28.29 40.20 16.37
C LYS A 803 -26.80 39.91 16.09
N GLY A 804 -26.49 39.22 14.99
CA GLY A 804 -25.14 38.89 14.57
C GLY A 804 -24.37 40.11 14.06
N PRO A 805 -23.03 40.03 13.96
CA PRO A 805 -22.22 41.03 13.28
C PRO A 805 -22.52 41.05 11.77
N LYS A 806 -22.01 42.06 11.06
CA LYS A 806 -22.03 42.05 9.59
C LYS A 806 -21.28 40.83 9.06
N TRP A 807 -21.88 40.15 8.08
CA TRP A 807 -21.33 38.97 7.42
C TRP A 807 -20.33 39.40 6.35
N LYS A 808 -19.40 38.51 6.00
CA LYS A 808 -18.62 38.67 4.77
C LYS A 808 -19.55 38.36 3.59
N PRO A 809 -19.77 39.29 2.64
CA PRO A 809 -20.64 39.06 1.50
C PRO A 809 -20.14 37.94 0.58
N ALA A 810 -21.03 37.43 -0.27
CA ALA A 810 -20.68 36.46 -1.28
C ALA A 810 -19.93 37.11 -2.47
N ILE A 811 -19.14 36.29 -3.16
CA ILE A 811 -18.41 36.69 -4.38
C ILE A 811 -18.86 35.80 -5.53
N GLN A 812 -19.16 36.43 -6.67
CA GLN A 812 -19.45 35.76 -7.94
C GLN A 812 -18.72 36.51 -9.06
N ASN A 813 -17.94 35.79 -9.88
CA ASN A 813 -17.13 36.35 -10.96
C ASN A 813 -16.22 37.49 -10.48
N GLY A 814 -15.66 37.36 -9.27
CA GLY A 814 -14.82 38.39 -8.64
C GLY A 814 -15.55 39.65 -8.16
N LYS A 815 -16.88 39.71 -8.25
CA LYS A 815 -17.69 40.83 -7.73
C LYS A 815 -18.42 40.44 -6.45
N ILE A 816 -18.47 41.37 -5.51
CA ILE A 816 -19.27 41.27 -4.28
C ILE A 816 -20.75 41.40 -4.66
N ILE A 817 -21.57 40.43 -4.24
CA ILE A 817 -22.98 40.33 -4.61
C ILE A 817 -23.83 39.93 -3.40
N SER A 818 -25.11 40.32 -3.40
CA SER A 818 -26.06 39.90 -2.37
C SER A 818 -26.43 38.43 -2.56
N SER A 819 -26.46 37.64 -1.48
CA SER A 819 -26.75 36.20 -1.56
C SER A 819 -27.71 35.71 -0.48
N GLU A 820 -28.52 34.71 -0.84
CA GLU A 820 -29.38 33.96 0.09
C GLU A 820 -28.54 32.89 0.81
N VAL A 821 -28.65 32.84 2.14
CA VAL A 821 -27.89 31.94 3.02
C VAL A 821 -28.85 31.11 3.84
N ASN A 822 -28.65 29.78 3.87
CA ASN A 822 -29.26 28.93 4.89
C ASN A 822 -28.22 28.58 5.96
N GLN A 823 -28.54 28.92 7.21
CA GLN A 823 -27.74 28.57 8.37
C GLN A 823 -28.52 27.67 9.30
N SER A 824 -27.94 26.51 9.64
CA SER A 824 -28.51 25.63 10.65
C SER A 824 -28.01 26.01 12.06
N ILE A 825 -28.93 26.05 13.03
CA ILE A 825 -28.67 26.23 14.46
C ILE A 825 -29.32 25.07 15.20
N THR A 826 -28.53 24.36 16.01
CA THR A 826 -29.00 23.20 16.78
C THR A 826 -29.04 23.55 18.26
N PHE A 827 -30.19 23.36 18.90
CA PHE A 827 -30.38 23.47 20.33
C PHE A 827 -30.41 22.07 20.95
N SER A 828 -29.94 21.92 22.19
CA SER A 828 -29.91 20.63 22.87
C SER A 828 -30.51 20.75 24.27
N VAL A 829 -31.46 19.89 24.60
CA VAL A 829 -32.01 19.73 25.96
C VAL A 829 -31.43 18.45 26.55
N PRO A 830 -30.62 18.53 27.63
CA PRO A 830 -30.01 17.35 28.24
C PRO A 830 -31.07 16.53 28.98
N GLU A 831 -30.85 15.21 29.09
CA GLU A 831 -31.73 14.28 29.82
C GLU A 831 -31.90 14.65 31.30
N SER A 832 -30.96 15.40 31.88
CA SER A 832 -30.97 15.85 33.27
C SER A 832 -31.81 17.12 33.55
N ALA A 833 -32.51 17.67 32.55
CA ALA A 833 -33.25 18.94 32.67
C ALA A 833 -34.73 18.78 33.09
N LYS A 834 -35.16 17.58 33.53
CA LYS A 834 -36.47 17.32 34.12
C LYS A 834 -36.41 17.10 35.62
#